data_AF-A0AAV7ZQ93-F1
#
_entry.id   AF-A0AAV7ZQ93-F1
#
_cell.length_a   1.000
_cell.length_b   1.000
_cell.length_c   1.000
_cell.angle_alpha   90.00
_cell.angle_beta   90.00
_cell.angle_gamma   90.00
#
_symmetry.space_group_name_H-M   'P 1'
#
loop_
_entity.id
_entity.type
_entity.pdbx_description
1 polymer ?
#
loop_
_entity_poly.entity_id
_entity_poly.type
_entity_poly.pdbx_seq_one_letter_code
_entity_poly.pdbx_strand_id
1 'polypeptide(L)'
;MGFVHEKVDTIWFPLVGVGFGFLMIIYLVWKVLKAPKGDEEVERIGRLIRQGATAFMWTETKILLIVVAVLAVIIGVVTWPHEKSGELVSYLLGVICSSTSGFVGMYIGTRANTRTCEAAKVGLLPALRIALNSGAVMSFMVVTLSLLGLVVCWMAYNHIALSAFGFGASTIALFYRVAGGIFTKSSDVGADLVGKNEEGLPEDDPRNAASIADNVGDQVGDIAGLGSDLFESFVGSMVAGCALGLSDFNDDIDNPHDYRGVAYTFYIGFAGIIASIIGCFSVRVSKNAEASQAVLLKALRIGTAVTSILITILALIGGYVIFDDDPTEAWKLFGCVTIGLFVGVLIGLWTEYYTSYEYKPTLELAKSGTYGDALVVINGTSLGLMSTLFPIIGITVAILSTYTLHGVFGTAIAAIGMLSTLGFTLATDAYGPISDNAGGIAEMSQQPPKVRELTEELDALGNTNAALGKAFSVASATITALSLIEAYKQHAHVEQINVVNASTLAGLLIGGLLPCIFASLTMSAVFKGAAEVINEVRRQFKYIPGLLEGTAECDPQTCVHQCTITSLKEMIVPGILMIFSPITVGYLLGSEALGGLLMGTTLVASLLGIYMNNAGGAWDNAKKACETGVLGEDIGKGSDEHKALVTGDTVGDPFKDVSGPSLNVLSKLMAHLSLMFGAQFQYGWARWRIGLILAVLFFVIIVVYYIILSKTRKEIVIVNKKKKKIDSDEDEDQQLEPLNKDDLESDEEEKSRSDNTSDN
;
A
#
# COMPACT_ATOMS: atom_id res chain seq x y z
N MET A 1 24.75 -31.53 8.24
CA MET A 1 25.19 -31.35 9.64
C MET A 1 26.40 -30.42 9.75
N GLY A 2 27.46 -30.53 8.92
CA GLY A 2 28.59 -29.57 8.93
C GLY A 2 28.19 -28.09 8.71
N PHE A 3 27.42 -27.81 7.66
CA PHE A 3 26.96 -26.45 7.31
C PHE A 3 26.09 -25.75 8.38
N VAL A 4 25.43 -26.51 9.26
CA VAL A 4 24.59 -25.95 10.34
C VAL A 4 25.46 -25.54 11.53
N HIS A 5 26.60 -26.19 11.74
CA HIS A 5 27.51 -25.88 12.85
C HIS A 5 28.31 -24.59 12.64
N GLU A 6 28.62 -24.23 11.38
CA GLU A 6 29.40 -23.02 11.06
C GLU A 6 28.57 -21.73 11.10
N LYS A 7 27.25 -21.81 10.96
CA LYS A 7 26.34 -20.66 10.96
C LYS A 7 25.83 -20.25 12.35
N VAL A 8 26.14 -21.01 13.39
CA VAL A 8 25.53 -20.85 14.73
C VAL A 8 25.82 -19.48 15.34
N ASP A 9 26.99 -18.90 15.05
CA ASP A 9 27.35 -17.59 15.61
C ASP A 9 26.57 -16.44 14.96
N THR A 10 25.96 -16.66 13.78
CA THR A 10 25.16 -15.66 13.07
C THR A 10 23.75 -15.47 13.62
N ILE A 11 23.26 -16.37 14.50
CA ILE A 11 21.83 -16.46 14.84
C ILE A 11 21.45 -16.12 16.28
N TRP A 12 22.41 -15.96 17.21
CA TRP A 12 22.08 -15.67 18.61
C TRP A 12 21.34 -14.34 18.78
N PHE A 13 21.85 -13.26 18.19
CA PHE A 13 21.22 -11.95 18.24
C PHE A 13 19.81 -11.94 17.63
N PRO A 14 19.59 -12.39 16.38
CA PRO A 14 18.26 -12.31 15.79
C PRO A 14 17.24 -13.21 16.51
N LEU A 15 17.63 -14.38 17.04
CA LEU A 15 16.70 -15.22 17.84
C LEU A 15 16.29 -14.55 19.15
N VAL A 16 17.21 -13.89 19.84
CA VAL A 16 16.89 -13.09 21.04
C VAL A 16 15.94 -11.94 20.68
N GLY A 17 16.21 -11.25 19.56
CA GLY A 17 15.34 -10.19 19.04
C GLY A 17 13.93 -10.70 18.74
N VAL A 18 13.81 -11.83 18.07
CA VAL A 18 12.53 -12.49 17.79
C VAL A 18 11.77 -12.81 19.07
N GLY A 19 12.46 -13.32 20.10
CA GLY A 19 11.87 -13.58 21.41
C GLY A 19 11.28 -12.33 22.06
N PHE A 20 12.03 -11.23 22.09
CA PHE A 20 11.54 -9.95 22.61
C PHE A 20 10.40 -9.36 21.75
N GLY A 21 10.47 -9.52 20.43
CA GLY A 21 9.42 -9.12 19.51
C GLY A 21 8.08 -9.80 19.83
N PHE A 22 8.06 -11.13 19.97
CA PHE A 22 6.84 -11.86 20.34
C PHE A 22 6.32 -11.50 21.74
N LEU A 23 7.20 -11.27 22.72
CA LEU A 23 6.78 -10.79 24.04
C LEU A 23 6.08 -9.43 23.96
N MET A 24 6.62 -8.51 23.15
CA MET A 24 6.01 -7.21 22.91
C MET A 24 4.65 -7.34 22.22
N ILE A 25 4.53 -8.19 21.19
CA ILE A 25 3.26 -8.47 20.51
C ILE A 25 2.21 -8.97 21.50
N ILE A 26 2.53 -9.98 22.32
CA ILE A 26 1.61 -10.56 23.30
C ILE A 26 1.15 -9.48 24.30
N TYR A 27 2.08 -8.67 24.80
CA TYR A 27 1.79 -7.56 25.72
C TYR A 27 0.83 -6.54 25.10
N LEU A 28 1.10 -6.10 23.86
CA LEU A 28 0.28 -5.11 23.17
C LEU A 28 -1.11 -5.64 22.81
N VAL A 29 -1.21 -6.88 22.30
CA VAL A 29 -2.49 -7.53 22.00
C VAL A 29 -3.36 -7.61 23.25
N TRP A 30 -2.78 -8.07 24.37
CA TRP A 30 -3.49 -8.12 25.65
C TRP A 30 -4.01 -6.73 26.07
N LYS A 31 -3.17 -5.70 25.94
CA LYS A 31 -3.51 -4.33 26.31
C LYS A 31 -4.63 -3.74 25.45
N VAL A 32 -4.59 -3.94 24.13
CA VAL A 32 -5.64 -3.47 23.21
C VAL A 32 -6.94 -4.21 23.49
N LEU A 33 -6.93 -5.55 23.56
CA LEU A 33 -8.15 -6.34 23.74
C LEU A 33 -8.85 -6.11 25.08
N LYS A 34 -8.09 -5.74 26.13
CA LYS A 34 -8.62 -5.40 27.45
C LYS A 34 -9.36 -4.05 27.48
N ALA A 35 -9.12 -3.15 26.52
CA ALA A 35 -9.80 -1.86 26.48
C ALA A 35 -11.31 -2.03 26.20
N PRO A 36 -12.17 -1.14 26.73
CA PRO A 36 -13.62 -1.18 26.53
C PRO A 36 -13.99 -1.09 25.04
N LYS A 37 -14.99 -1.87 24.62
CA LYS A 37 -15.36 -1.99 23.20
C LYS A 37 -16.25 -0.87 22.67
N GLY A 38 -16.92 -0.12 23.55
CA GLY A 38 -17.98 0.81 23.18
C GLY A 38 -19.37 0.35 23.64
N ASP A 39 -20.36 1.18 23.36
CA ASP A 39 -21.79 0.85 23.49
C ASP A 39 -22.25 -0.13 22.40
N GLU A 40 -23.53 -0.53 22.45
CA GLU A 40 -24.09 -1.55 21.55
C GLU A 40 -24.02 -1.16 20.07
N GLU A 41 -24.20 0.13 19.76
CA GLU A 41 -24.21 0.63 18.40
C GLU A 41 -22.79 0.72 17.83
N VAL A 42 -21.83 1.21 18.63
CA VAL A 42 -20.40 1.14 18.29
C VAL A 42 -19.96 -0.31 18.02
N GLU A 43 -20.38 -1.28 18.84
CA GLU A 43 -20.08 -2.70 18.60
C GLU A 43 -20.86 -3.28 17.40
N ARG A 44 -22.04 -2.76 17.05
CA ARG A 44 -22.79 -3.16 15.85
C ARG A 44 -22.05 -2.74 14.58
N ILE A 45 -21.69 -1.47 14.43
CA ILE A 45 -20.94 -0.97 13.27
C ILE A 45 -19.57 -1.66 13.16
N GLY A 46 -18.83 -1.74 14.27
CA GLY A 46 -17.54 -2.44 14.28
C GLY A 46 -17.63 -3.93 13.90
N ARG A 47 -18.77 -4.59 14.18
CA ARG A 47 -19.01 -5.97 13.71
C ARG A 47 -19.19 -6.05 12.21
N LEU A 48 -19.90 -5.10 11.59
CA LEU A 48 -20.10 -5.05 10.14
C LEU A 48 -18.77 -4.88 9.41
N ILE A 49 -17.95 -3.90 9.84
CA ILE A 49 -16.61 -3.67 9.30
C ILE A 49 -15.75 -4.92 9.43
N ARG A 50 -15.71 -5.52 10.63
CA ARG A 50 -14.93 -6.74 10.87
C ARG A 50 -15.38 -7.91 9.99
N GLN A 51 -16.68 -8.08 9.79
CA GLN A 51 -17.23 -9.13 8.92
C GLN A 51 -16.84 -8.89 7.46
N GLY A 52 -16.97 -7.67 6.96
CA GLY A 52 -16.57 -7.29 5.60
C GLY A 52 -15.08 -7.52 5.35
N ALA A 53 -14.22 -7.00 6.23
CA ALA A 53 -12.77 -7.15 6.10
C ALA A 53 -12.34 -8.64 6.16
N THR A 54 -12.92 -9.41 7.08
CA THR A 54 -12.62 -10.86 7.19
C THR A 54 -13.09 -11.61 5.94
N ALA A 55 -14.28 -11.31 5.42
CA ALA A 55 -14.83 -11.95 4.23
C ALA A 55 -14.00 -11.64 2.97
N PHE A 56 -13.57 -10.39 2.81
CA PHE A 56 -12.66 -9.97 1.75
C PHE A 56 -11.35 -10.76 1.80
N MET A 57 -10.65 -10.74 2.94
CA MET A 57 -9.35 -11.42 3.10
C MET A 57 -9.44 -12.93 2.83
N TRP A 58 -10.53 -13.59 3.25
CA TRP A 58 -10.75 -15.01 2.92
C TRP A 58 -10.98 -15.26 1.43
N THR A 59 -11.68 -14.36 0.76
CA THR A 59 -11.98 -14.48 -0.68
C THR A 59 -10.71 -14.21 -1.49
N GLU A 60 -9.96 -13.18 -1.13
CA GLU A 60 -8.65 -12.89 -1.71
C GLU A 60 -7.69 -14.06 -1.54
N THR A 61 -7.55 -14.58 -0.31
CA THR A 61 -6.68 -15.74 -0.02
C THR A 61 -7.00 -16.95 -0.89
N LYS A 62 -8.28 -17.25 -1.15
CA LYS A 62 -8.68 -18.37 -2.02
C LYS A 62 -8.20 -18.19 -3.46
N ILE A 63 -8.25 -16.96 -3.99
CA ILE A 63 -7.77 -16.66 -5.34
C ILE A 63 -6.23 -16.71 -5.37
N LEU A 64 -5.57 -16.12 -4.36
CA LEU A 64 -4.12 -16.12 -4.26
C LEU A 64 -3.53 -17.51 -4.09
N LEU A 65 -4.24 -18.43 -3.44
CA LEU A 65 -3.80 -19.83 -3.33
C LEU A 65 -3.61 -20.48 -4.70
N ILE A 66 -4.42 -20.11 -5.70
CA ILE A 66 -4.24 -20.59 -7.08
C ILE A 66 -2.95 -20.03 -7.68
N VAL A 67 -2.70 -18.73 -7.52
CA VAL A 67 -1.48 -18.07 -8.02
C VAL A 67 -0.24 -18.66 -7.35
N VAL A 68 -0.27 -18.79 -6.02
CA VAL A 68 0.80 -19.41 -5.21
C VAL A 68 1.04 -20.85 -5.63
N ALA A 69 -0.01 -21.64 -5.87
CA ALA A 69 0.14 -23.03 -6.32
C ALA A 69 0.79 -23.11 -7.71
N VAL A 70 0.39 -22.25 -8.66
CA VAL A 70 1.00 -22.19 -9.99
C VAL A 70 2.47 -21.81 -9.89
N LEU A 71 2.82 -20.79 -9.10
CA LEU A 71 4.21 -20.37 -8.90
C LEU A 71 5.03 -21.43 -8.17
N ALA A 72 4.47 -22.08 -7.16
CA ALA A 72 5.10 -23.18 -6.44
C ALA A 72 5.44 -24.34 -7.40
N VAL A 73 4.54 -24.68 -8.33
CA VAL A 73 4.81 -25.69 -9.37
C VAL A 73 5.93 -25.21 -10.31
N ILE A 74 5.89 -23.96 -10.77
CA ILE A 74 6.94 -23.41 -11.64
C ILE A 74 8.31 -23.46 -10.94
N ILE A 75 8.38 -22.97 -9.70
CA ILE A 75 9.61 -23.00 -8.90
C ILE A 75 10.07 -24.44 -8.74
N GLY A 76 9.19 -25.35 -8.28
CA GLY A 76 9.54 -26.75 -8.05
C GLY A 76 10.04 -27.48 -9.30
N VAL A 77 9.48 -27.18 -10.48
CA VAL A 77 9.94 -27.76 -11.76
C VAL A 77 11.29 -27.18 -12.18
N VAL A 78 11.48 -25.86 -12.06
CA VAL A 78 12.72 -25.20 -12.48
C VAL A 78 13.88 -25.54 -11.54
N THR A 79 13.62 -25.70 -10.24
CA THR A 79 14.64 -26.00 -9.22
C THR A 79 14.80 -27.50 -8.97
N TRP A 80 13.96 -28.37 -9.55
CA TRP A 80 14.06 -29.84 -9.45
C TRP A 80 15.47 -30.41 -9.65
N PRO A 81 16.29 -29.95 -10.62
CA PRO A 81 17.64 -30.47 -10.82
C PRO A 81 18.62 -30.16 -9.66
N HIS A 82 18.24 -29.24 -8.77
CA HIS A 82 19.06 -28.72 -7.67
C HIS A 82 18.40 -29.05 -6.31
N GLU A 83 18.21 -30.34 -5.99
CA GLU A 83 17.46 -30.86 -4.82
C GLU A 83 17.84 -30.28 -3.42
N LYS A 84 18.90 -29.46 -3.29
CA LYS A 84 19.42 -28.96 -2.00
C LYS A 84 19.22 -27.46 -1.73
N SER A 85 18.56 -26.70 -2.60
CA SER A 85 18.55 -25.23 -2.50
C SER A 85 17.36 -24.61 -1.75
N GLY A 86 16.30 -25.38 -1.47
CA GLY A 86 15.24 -24.99 -0.52
C GLY A 86 14.28 -23.88 -0.99
N GLU A 87 14.37 -23.42 -2.25
CA GLU A 87 13.64 -22.25 -2.75
C GLU A 87 12.13 -22.42 -2.65
N LEU A 88 11.61 -23.60 -3.00
CA LEU A 88 10.16 -23.86 -2.93
C LEU A 88 9.65 -23.74 -1.50
N VAL A 89 10.38 -24.32 -0.53
CA VAL A 89 10.00 -24.27 0.89
C VAL A 89 10.08 -22.85 1.42
N SER A 90 11.16 -22.13 1.09
CA SER A 90 11.35 -20.75 1.49
C SER A 90 10.33 -19.80 0.85
N TYR A 91 9.97 -20.00 -0.42
CA TYR A 91 8.89 -19.28 -1.10
C TYR A 91 7.56 -19.45 -0.36
N LEU A 92 7.18 -20.69 -0.05
CA LEU A 92 5.95 -20.96 0.69
C LEU A 92 5.97 -20.38 2.10
N LEU A 93 7.12 -20.42 2.77
CA LEU A 93 7.28 -19.79 4.08
C LEU A 93 7.12 -18.27 3.99
N GLY A 94 7.68 -17.64 2.95
CA GLY A 94 7.53 -16.20 2.68
C GLY A 94 6.07 -15.81 2.45
N VAL A 95 5.35 -16.60 1.65
CA VAL A 95 3.90 -16.46 1.44
C VAL A 95 3.14 -16.52 2.76
N ILE A 96 3.42 -17.54 3.60
CA ILE A 96 2.72 -17.73 4.88
C ILE A 96 3.01 -16.57 5.84
N CYS A 97 4.28 -16.20 6.01
CA CYS A 97 4.69 -15.14 6.93
C CYS A 97 4.12 -13.77 6.51
N SER A 98 4.21 -13.42 5.22
CA SER A 98 3.67 -12.16 4.70
C SER A 98 2.14 -12.08 4.84
N SER A 99 1.43 -13.16 4.46
CA SER A 99 -0.04 -13.25 4.61
C SER A 99 -0.47 -13.14 6.08
N THR A 100 0.27 -13.80 6.98
CA THR A 100 -0.01 -13.77 8.42
C THR A 100 0.19 -12.38 9.00
N SER A 101 1.23 -11.67 8.57
CA SER A 101 1.52 -10.31 9.04
C SER A 101 0.38 -9.34 8.70
N GLY A 102 -0.05 -9.30 7.44
CA GLY A 102 -1.18 -8.47 7.01
C GLY A 102 -2.50 -8.87 7.68
N PHE A 103 -2.78 -10.17 7.79
CA PHE A 103 -4.00 -10.67 8.43
C PHE A 103 -4.08 -10.33 9.92
N VAL A 104 -2.97 -10.49 10.68
CA VAL A 104 -2.94 -10.15 12.11
C VAL A 104 -3.09 -8.64 12.32
N GLY A 105 -2.49 -7.83 11.44
CA GLY A 105 -2.70 -6.38 11.40
C GLY A 105 -4.17 -6.02 11.32
N MET A 106 -4.88 -6.50 10.28
CA MET A 106 -6.32 -6.28 10.11
C MET A 106 -7.15 -6.84 11.28
N TYR A 107 -6.80 -8.03 11.77
CA TYR A 107 -7.53 -8.70 12.84
C TYR A 107 -7.52 -7.88 14.15
N ILE A 108 -6.40 -7.25 14.48
CA ILE A 108 -6.27 -6.39 15.65
C ILE A 108 -6.80 -4.99 15.36
N GLY A 109 -6.54 -4.43 14.17
CA GLY A 109 -7.09 -3.14 13.70
C GLY A 109 -8.61 -3.08 13.84
N THR A 110 -9.34 -3.98 13.18
CA THR A 110 -10.82 -4.08 13.27
C THR A 110 -11.39 -4.19 14.69
N ARG A 111 -10.59 -4.63 15.68
CA ARG A 111 -10.97 -4.67 17.10
C ARG A 111 -10.56 -3.41 17.85
N ALA A 112 -9.49 -2.76 17.42
CA ALA A 112 -9.01 -1.51 18.00
C ALA A 112 -9.91 -0.34 17.61
N ASN A 113 -10.49 -0.30 16.41
CA ASN A 113 -11.29 0.83 15.92
C ASN A 113 -12.42 1.21 16.89
N THR A 114 -13.24 0.25 17.31
CA THR A 114 -14.33 0.51 18.27
C THR A 114 -13.82 0.97 19.64
N ARG A 115 -12.65 0.47 20.06
CA ARG A 115 -12.01 0.80 21.33
C ARG A 115 -11.39 2.19 21.29
N THR A 116 -10.86 2.59 20.15
CA THR A 116 -10.33 3.94 19.88
C THR A 116 -11.49 4.94 19.91
N CYS A 117 -12.60 4.64 19.24
CA CYS A 117 -13.83 5.45 19.29
C CYS A 117 -14.33 5.61 20.74
N GLU A 118 -14.41 4.53 21.51
CA GLU A 118 -14.84 4.59 22.91
C GLU A 118 -13.86 5.38 23.79
N ALA A 119 -12.56 5.26 23.56
CA ALA A 119 -11.56 6.02 24.30
C ALA A 119 -11.56 7.51 23.95
N ALA A 120 -12.00 7.90 22.74
CA ALA A 120 -12.14 9.29 22.34
C ALA A 120 -13.20 10.04 23.18
N LYS A 121 -14.19 9.33 23.76
CA LYS A 121 -15.12 9.91 24.76
C LYS A 121 -14.40 10.43 26.00
N VAL A 122 -13.25 9.85 26.34
CA VAL A 122 -12.41 10.28 27.48
C VAL A 122 -11.42 11.36 27.06
N GLY A 123 -10.90 11.28 25.83
CA GLY A 123 -10.08 12.31 25.22
C GLY A 123 -9.07 11.78 24.20
N LEU A 124 -8.33 12.71 23.60
CA LEU A 124 -7.38 12.46 22.51
C LEU A 124 -6.26 11.46 22.88
N LEU A 125 -5.68 11.60 24.07
CA LEU A 125 -4.54 10.77 24.50
C LEU A 125 -4.91 9.31 24.77
N PRO A 126 -6.01 8.98 25.48
CA PRO A 126 -6.52 7.62 25.56
C PRO A 126 -6.75 6.98 24.19
N ALA A 127 -7.41 7.69 23.26
CA ALA A 127 -7.70 7.20 21.91
C ALA A 127 -6.41 6.91 21.13
N LEU A 128 -5.49 7.89 21.07
CA LEU A 128 -4.18 7.72 20.42
C LEU A 128 -3.41 6.52 20.97
N ARG A 129 -3.42 6.30 22.29
CA ARG A 129 -2.71 5.17 22.89
C ARG A 129 -3.25 3.84 22.41
N ILE A 130 -4.56 3.70 22.23
CA ILE A 130 -5.15 2.44 21.74
C ILE A 130 -4.79 2.25 20.27
N ALA A 131 -4.98 3.29 19.45
CA ALA A 131 -4.65 3.25 18.03
C ALA A 131 -3.17 2.93 17.81
N LEU A 132 -2.25 3.63 18.47
CA LEU A 132 -0.81 3.42 18.36
C LEU A 132 -0.38 2.04 18.90
N ASN A 133 -0.94 1.56 20.01
CA ASN A 133 -0.63 0.21 20.50
C ASN A 133 -1.09 -0.86 19.49
N SER A 134 -2.22 -0.65 18.81
CA SER A 134 -2.71 -1.54 17.77
C SER A 134 -1.83 -1.51 16.52
N GLY A 135 -1.44 -0.32 16.04
CA GLY A 135 -0.46 -0.17 14.96
C GLY A 135 0.88 -0.82 15.30
N ALA A 136 1.33 -0.72 16.56
CA ALA A 136 2.53 -1.38 17.04
C ALA A 136 2.42 -2.92 17.01
N VAL A 137 1.24 -3.51 17.24
CA VAL A 137 1.06 -4.97 17.08
C VAL A 137 1.39 -5.38 15.65
N MET A 138 0.81 -4.70 14.65
CA MET A 138 1.09 -4.98 13.25
C MET A 138 2.58 -4.81 12.94
N SER A 139 3.16 -3.69 13.38
CA SER A 139 4.56 -3.37 13.14
C SER A 139 5.54 -4.40 13.72
N PHE A 140 5.34 -4.81 14.98
CA PHE A 140 6.18 -5.85 15.58
C PHE A 140 5.95 -7.22 14.94
N MET A 141 4.72 -7.54 14.50
CA MET A 141 4.47 -8.76 13.72
C MET A 141 5.28 -8.76 12.42
N VAL A 142 5.32 -7.62 11.72
CA VAL A 142 6.12 -7.44 10.50
C VAL A 142 7.60 -7.75 10.77
N VAL A 143 8.27 -6.96 11.62
CA VAL A 143 9.73 -7.12 11.81
C VAL A 143 10.12 -8.45 12.45
N THR A 144 9.28 -8.98 13.36
CA THR A 144 9.56 -10.24 14.07
C THR A 144 9.41 -11.45 13.16
N LEU A 145 8.31 -11.54 12.40
CA LEU A 145 8.12 -12.66 11.47
C LEU A 145 9.10 -12.61 10.31
N SER A 146 9.44 -11.42 9.79
CA SER A 146 10.45 -11.29 8.74
C SER A 146 11.80 -11.84 9.21
N LEU A 147 12.25 -11.42 10.40
CA LEU A 147 13.53 -11.85 10.96
C LEU A 147 13.54 -13.35 11.27
N LEU A 148 12.46 -13.89 11.86
CA LEU A 148 12.32 -15.32 12.12
C LEU A 148 12.37 -16.14 10.82
N GLY A 149 11.58 -15.75 9.81
CA GLY A 149 11.52 -16.47 8.54
C GLY A 149 12.87 -16.49 7.82
N LEU A 150 13.59 -15.36 7.82
CA LEU A 150 14.94 -15.28 7.26
C LEU A 150 15.95 -16.14 8.02
N VAL A 151 15.95 -16.13 9.36
CA VAL A 151 16.84 -16.98 10.16
C VAL A 151 16.57 -18.46 9.91
N VAL A 152 15.29 -18.86 9.86
CA VAL A 152 14.92 -20.26 9.57
C VAL A 152 15.41 -20.68 8.19
N CYS A 153 15.20 -19.84 7.17
CA CYS A 153 15.68 -20.11 5.81
C CYS A 153 17.22 -20.14 5.75
N TRP A 154 17.90 -19.22 6.44
CA TRP A 154 19.36 -19.16 6.47
C TRP A 154 19.99 -20.38 7.15
N MET A 155 19.38 -20.87 8.22
CA MET A 155 19.86 -22.05 8.94
C MET A 155 19.59 -23.35 8.17
N ALA A 156 18.46 -23.42 7.47
CA ALA A 156 18.08 -24.60 6.70
C ALA A 156 18.81 -24.68 5.35
N TYR A 157 19.07 -23.53 4.71
CA TYR A 157 19.47 -23.43 3.30
C TYR A 157 20.51 -22.30 3.07
N ASN A 158 20.56 -21.75 1.85
CA ASN A 158 21.53 -20.73 1.41
C ASN A 158 20.88 -19.35 1.16
N HIS A 159 21.66 -18.39 0.65
CA HIS A 159 21.16 -17.04 0.34
C HIS A 159 20.13 -17.00 -0.80
N ILE A 160 20.12 -17.98 -1.72
CA ILE A 160 19.10 -18.09 -2.77
C ILE A 160 17.74 -18.47 -2.17
N ALA A 161 17.73 -19.31 -1.14
CA ALA A 161 16.54 -19.58 -0.35
C ALA A 161 15.99 -18.30 0.34
N LEU A 162 16.87 -17.39 0.78
CA LEU A 162 16.45 -16.08 1.31
C LEU A 162 15.76 -15.24 0.22
N SER A 163 16.28 -15.23 -1.00
CA SER A 163 15.61 -14.55 -2.12
C SER A 163 14.28 -15.20 -2.49
N ALA A 164 14.17 -16.52 -2.39
CA ALA A 164 12.90 -17.22 -2.61
C ALA A 164 11.86 -16.86 -1.53
N PHE A 165 12.28 -16.73 -0.26
CA PHE A 165 11.45 -16.21 0.81
C PHE A 165 10.99 -14.77 0.54
N GLY A 166 11.90 -13.90 0.09
CA GLY A 166 11.58 -12.56 -0.39
C GLY A 166 10.57 -12.57 -1.54
N PHE A 167 10.77 -13.42 -2.56
CA PHE A 167 9.82 -13.55 -3.67
C PHE A 167 8.42 -14.00 -3.22
N GLY A 168 8.34 -14.93 -2.26
CA GLY A 168 7.07 -15.32 -1.64
C GLY A 168 6.39 -14.18 -0.91
N ALA A 169 7.18 -13.39 -0.16
CA ALA A 169 6.70 -12.20 0.52
C ALA A 169 6.16 -11.15 -0.45
N SER A 170 6.90 -10.84 -1.53
CA SER A 170 6.51 -9.86 -2.55
C SER A 170 5.29 -10.29 -3.33
N THR A 171 5.14 -11.59 -3.60
CA THR A 171 3.95 -12.11 -4.27
C THR A 171 2.70 -11.72 -3.51
N ILE A 172 2.65 -11.98 -2.20
CA ILE A 172 1.50 -11.61 -1.36
C ILE A 172 1.35 -10.10 -1.23
N ALA A 173 2.45 -9.39 -1.00
CA ALA A 173 2.42 -7.94 -0.85
C ALA A 173 1.85 -7.23 -2.08
N LEU A 174 2.22 -7.69 -3.29
CA LEU A 174 1.73 -7.10 -4.53
C LEU A 174 0.21 -7.24 -4.63
N PHE A 175 -0.32 -8.44 -4.38
CA PHE A 175 -1.76 -8.65 -4.51
C PHE A 175 -2.55 -7.98 -3.38
N TYR A 176 -2.10 -8.07 -2.12
CA TYR A 176 -2.77 -7.40 -1.00
C TYR A 176 -2.83 -5.88 -1.22
N ARG A 177 -1.75 -5.27 -1.72
CA ARG A 177 -1.73 -3.83 -2.02
C ARG A 177 -2.63 -3.45 -3.18
N VAL A 178 -2.60 -4.21 -4.27
CA VAL A 178 -3.40 -3.90 -5.44
C VAL A 178 -4.89 -4.16 -5.18
N ALA A 179 -5.24 -5.33 -4.63
CA ALA A 179 -6.64 -5.69 -4.39
C ALA A 179 -7.23 -4.85 -3.26
N GLY A 180 -6.53 -4.77 -2.12
CA GLY A 180 -6.94 -3.94 -0.99
C GLY A 180 -7.06 -2.48 -1.41
N GLY A 181 -6.07 -1.95 -2.13
CA GLY A 181 -6.08 -0.57 -2.66
C GLY A 181 -7.24 -0.31 -3.64
N ILE A 182 -7.47 -1.20 -4.61
CA ILE A 182 -8.63 -1.06 -5.52
C ILE A 182 -9.92 -1.10 -4.72
N PHE A 183 -10.03 -1.97 -3.71
CA PHE A 183 -11.21 -2.06 -2.86
C PHE A 183 -11.45 -0.74 -2.13
N THR A 184 -10.48 -0.26 -1.32
CA THR A 184 -10.65 0.95 -0.50
C THR A 184 -10.96 2.16 -1.38
N LYS A 185 -10.16 2.43 -2.41
CA LYS A 185 -10.34 3.65 -3.21
C LYS A 185 -11.56 3.59 -4.14
N SER A 186 -12.09 2.41 -4.45
CA SER A 186 -13.38 2.31 -5.15
C SER A 186 -14.54 2.69 -4.23
N SER A 187 -14.50 2.28 -2.96
CA SER A 187 -15.52 2.65 -1.99
C SER A 187 -15.39 4.10 -1.54
N ASP A 188 -14.19 4.59 -1.26
CA ASP A 188 -13.88 5.95 -0.83
C ASP A 188 -14.37 6.98 -1.84
N VAL A 189 -13.87 6.92 -3.09
CA VAL A 189 -14.31 7.79 -4.19
C VAL A 189 -15.82 7.69 -4.44
N GLY A 190 -16.39 6.49 -4.29
CA GLY A 190 -17.82 6.27 -4.48
C GLY A 190 -18.68 6.88 -3.36
N ALA A 191 -18.22 6.75 -2.11
CA ALA A 191 -18.86 7.31 -0.94
C ALA A 191 -18.80 8.84 -0.96
N ASP A 192 -17.64 9.40 -1.27
CA ASP A 192 -17.39 10.84 -1.23
C ASP A 192 -18.08 11.60 -2.36
N LEU A 193 -18.04 11.09 -3.60
CA LEU A 193 -18.68 11.78 -4.72
C LEU A 193 -20.20 11.81 -4.57
N VAL A 194 -20.83 10.71 -4.19
CA VAL A 194 -22.30 10.68 -4.05
C VAL A 194 -22.73 11.31 -2.74
N GLY A 195 -22.09 10.96 -1.62
CA GLY A 195 -22.43 11.47 -0.30
C GLY A 195 -22.17 12.97 -0.18
N LYS A 196 -20.91 13.40 -0.34
CA LYS A 196 -20.50 14.80 -0.09
C LYS A 196 -20.88 15.73 -1.24
N ASN A 197 -20.56 15.36 -2.49
CA ASN A 197 -20.70 16.28 -3.62
C ASN A 197 -22.12 16.34 -4.20
N GLU A 198 -22.82 15.20 -4.29
CA GLU A 198 -24.17 15.15 -4.88
C GLU A 198 -25.26 15.43 -3.83
N GLU A 199 -25.21 14.76 -2.67
CA GLU A 199 -26.28 14.82 -1.66
C GLU A 199 -25.97 15.76 -0.49
N GLY A 200 -24.73 16.26 -0.36
CA GLY A 200 -24.33 17.17 0.73
C GLY A 200 -24.32 16.52 2.12
N LEU A 201 -24.16 15.20 2.19
CA LEU A 201 -24.07 14.44 3.42
C LEU A 201 -22.70 14.62 4.10
N PRO A 202 -22.63 14.49 5.44
CA PRO A 202 -21.36 14.31 6.15
C PRO A 202 -20.55 13.13 5.61
N GLU A 203 -19.23 13.18 5.81
CA GLU A 203 -18.33 12.04 5.65
C GLU A 203 -18.76 10.90 6.57
N ASP A 204 -18.71 9.65 6.11
CA ASP A 204 -19.14 8.47 6.89
C ASP A 204 -20.60 8.45 7.37
N ASP A 205 -21.51 9.21 6.74
CA ASP A 205 -22.91 9.24 7.14
C ASP A 205 -23.56 7.84 7.05
N PRO A 206 -24.29 7.38 8.08
CA PRO A 206 -24.89 6.04 8.10
C PRO A 206 -25.93 5.79 6.99
N ARG A 207 -26.45 6.84 6.34
CA ARG A 207 -27.36 6.74 5.19
C ARG A 207 -26.62 6.36 3.91
N ASN A 208 -25.30 6.59 3.84
CA ASN A 208 -24.50 6.24 2.68
C ASN A 208 -24.09 4.76 2.73
N ALA A 209 -24.61 3.97 1.80
CA ALA A 209 -24.34 2.53 1.73
C ALA A 209 -22.85 2.21 1.51
N ALA A 210 -22.05 3.14 1.01
CA ALA A 210 -20.63 2.94 0.76
C ALA A 210 -19.75 3.13 2.02
N SER A 211 -20.21 3.78 3.09
CA SER A 211 -19.37 4.10 4.26
C SER A 211 -18.84 2.85 4.99
N ILE A 212 -19.63 1.77 5.07
CA ILE A 212 -19.13 0.50 5.60
C ILE A 212 -18.08 -0.11 4.66
N ALA A 213 -18.26 -0.02 3.34
CA ALA A 213 -17.28 -0.52 2.39
C ALA A 213 -15.98 0.27 2.49
N ASP A 214 -16.05 1.59 2.66
CA ASP A 214 -14.91 2.45 2.84
C ASP A 214 -14.08 2.07 4.07
N ASN A 215 -14.75 1.99 5.22
CA ASN A 215 -14.11 1.58 6.48
C ASN A 215 -13.57 0.13 6.44
N VAL A 216 -14.20 -0.77 5.67
CA VAL A 216 -13.64 -2.11 5.39
C VAL A 216 -12.37 -1.99 4.56
N GLY A 217 -12.36 -1.09 3.59
CA GLY A 217 -11.26 -0.74 2.73
C GLY A 217 -9.99 -0.40 3.49
N ASP A 218 -10.07 0.50 4.46
CA ASP A 218 -8.88 0.93 5.23
C ASP A 218 -8.22 -0.24 5.95
N GLN A 219 -9.01 -1.24 6.35
CA GLN A 219 -8.51 -2.43 7.03
C GLN A 219 -7.84 -3.42 6.07
N VAL A 220 -8.33 -3.54 4.83
CA VAL A 220 -7.80 -4.50 3.85
C VAL A 220 -6.70 -3.91 2.98
N GLY A 221 -6.77 -2.62 2.64
CA GLY A 221 -5.74 -1.89 1.90
C GLY A 221 -4.69 -1.29 2.83
N ASP A 222 -5.12 -0.41 3.72
CA ASP A 222 -4.22 0.49 4.45
C ASP A 222 -3.68 -0.10 5.75
N ILE A 223 -4.13 -1.31 6.13
CA ILE A 223 -3.56 -2.11 7.21
C ILE A 223 -3.01 -3.44 6.71
N ALA A 224 -3.81 -4.28 6.03
CA ALA A 224 -3.31 -5.59 5.58
C ALA A 224 -2.29 -5.46 4.42
N GLY A 225 -2.61 -4.65 3.40
CA GLY A 225 -1.67 -4.29 2.32
C GLY A 225 -0.44 -3.57 2.86
N LEU A 226 -0.67 -2.49 3.61
CA LEU A 226 0.09 -2.07 4.79
C LEU A 226 1.31 -2.90 5.21
N GLY A 227 1.01 -3.81 6.15
CA GLY A 227 1.96 -4.69 6.79
C GLY A 227 2.60 -5.68 5.83
N SER A 228 1.94 -6.11 4.76
CA SER A 228 2.53 -7.05 3.79
C SER A 228 3.62 -6.39 2.92
N ASP A 229 3.38 -5.15 2.47
CA ASP A 229 4.35 -4.33 1.73
C ASP A 229 5.62 -4.06 2.56
N LEU A 230 5.46 -3.62 3.80
CA LEU A 230 6.61 -3.33 4.65
C LEU A 230 7.30 -4.58 5.19
N PHE A 231 6.57 -5.69 5.36
CA PHE A 231 7.16 -7.00 5.58
C PHE A 231 8.10 -7.37 4.45
N GLU A 232 7.64 -7.23 3.21
CA GLU A 232 8.48 -7.52 2.06
C GLU A 232 9.65 -6.54 1.94
N SER A 233 9.44 -5.25 2.19
CA SER A 233 10.50 -4.23 2.14
C SER A 233 11.65 -4.58 3.08
N PHE A 234 11.32 -4.93 4.33
CA PHE A 234 12.30 -5.34 5.33
C PHE A 234 13.00 -6.62 4.91
N VAL A 235 12.25 -7.63 4.46
CA VAL A 235 12.81 -8.89 3.96
C VAL A 235 13.78 -8.63 2.80
N GLY A 236 13.39 -7.84 1.82
CA GLY A 236 14.20 -7.52 0.65
C GLY A 236 15.53 -6.87 1.01
N SER A 237 15.51 -5.89 1.92
CA SER A 237 16.75 -5.25 2.38
C SER A 237 17.69 -6.23 3.09
N MET A 238 17.13 -7.13 3.91
CA MET A 238 17.90 -8.12 4.66
C MET A 238 18.45 -9.20 3.72
N VAL A 239 17.67 -9.64 2.72
CA VAL A 239 18.13 -10.57 1.68
C VAL A 239 19.29 -9.95 0.90
N ALA A 240 19.18 -8.69 0.49
CA ALA A 240 20.24 -7.99 -0.23
C ALA A 240 21.51 -7.87 0.62
N GLY A 241 21.37 -7.48 1.89
CA GLY A 241 22.49 -7.42 2.84
C GLY A 241 23.16 -8.78 3.05
N CYS A 242 22.38 -9.85 3.27
CA CYS A 242 22.92 -11.19 3.42
C CYS A 242 23.61 -11.69 2.14
N ALA A 243 23.04 -11.45 0.95
CA ALA A 243 23.62 -11.90 -0.30
C ALA A 243 24.95 -11.18 -0.62
N LEU A 244 24.95 -9.84 -0.52
CA LEU A 244 26.15 -9.04 -0.80
C LEU A 244 27.21 -9.19 0.29
N GLY A 245 26.81 -9.25 1.56
CA GLY A 245 27.73 -9.47 2.68
C GLY A 245 28.33 -10.87 2.68
N LEU A 246 27.65 -11.87 2.11
CA LEU A 246 28.26 -13.18 1.87
C LEU A 246 29.31 -13.09 0.76
N SER A 247 29.00 -12.43 -0.36
CA SER A 247 29.93 -12.32 -1.48
C SER A 247 31.18 -11.51 -1.13
N ASP A 248 31.04 -10.44 -0.37
CA ASP A 248 32.13 -9.50 -0.08
C ASP A 248 33.16 -10.09 0.90
N PHE A 249 32.71 -10.90 1.87
CA PHE A 249 33.57 -11.48 2.91
C PHE A 249 34.04 -12.91 2.62
N ASN A 250 33.36 -13.67 1.75
CA ASN A 250 33.80 -15.03 1.38
C ASN A 250 34.80 -15.08 0.21
N ASP A 251 35.29 -13.95 -0.29
CA ASP A 251 36.31 -13.92 -1.35
C ASP A 251 37.72 -14.31 -0.84
N ASP A 252 37.90 -14.54 0.47
CA ASP A 252 39.17 -14.98 1.05
C ASP A 252 39.37 -16.50 0.89
N ILE A 253 40.44 -16.88 0.18
CA ILE A 253 40.83 -18.27 -0.11
C ILE A 253 41.13 -19.04 1.19
N ASP A 254 41.58 -18.34 2.24
CA ASP A 254 41.99 -18.94 3.51
C ASP A 254 40.81 -19.15 4.49
N ASN A 255 39.67 -18.49 4.28
CA ASN A 255 38.46 -18.64 5.11
C ASN A 255 37.15 -18.58 4.28
N PRO A 256 36.80 -19.65 3.54
CA PRO A 256 35.65 -19.66 2.62
C PRO A 256 34.27 -19.63 3.31
N HIS A 257 34.22 -19.44 4.63
CA HIS A 257 33.02 -19.48 5.47
C HIS A 257 32.97 -18.28 6.44
N ASP A 258 33.42 -17.11 6.00
CA ASP A 258 33.25 -15.87 6.75
C ASP A 258 31.83 -15.30 6.60
N TYR A 259 31.00 -15.58 7.60
CA TYR A 259 29.62 -15.10 7.64
C TYR A 259 29.44 -13.76 8.38
N ARG A 260 30.51 -12.99 8.64
CA ARG A 260 30.43 -11.73 9.41
C ARG A 260 29.50 -10.70 8.76
N GLY A 261 29.50 -10.56 7.44
CA GLY A 261 28.56 -9.67 6.72
C GLY A 261 27.09 -10.08 6.91
N VAL A 262 26.81 -11.40 6.91
CA VAL A 262 25.48 -11.95 7.17
C VAL A 262 25.08 -11.75 8.64
N ALA A 263 26.01 -12.00 9.57
CA ALA A 263 25.81 -11.79 11.00
C ALA A 263 25.49 -10.32 11.31
N TYR A 264 26.23 -9.39 10.71
CA TYR A 264 26.00 -7.95 10.88
C TYR A 264 24.64 -7.54 10.34
N THR A 265 24.24 -8.05 9.16
CA THR A 265 22.90 -7.82 8.60
C THR A 265 21.81 -8.25 9.59
N PHE A 266 21.88 -9.47 10.13
CA PHE A 266 20.92 -9.95 11.13
C PHE A 266 20.98 -9.19 12.45
N TYR A 267 22.18 -8.76 12.87
CA TYR A 267 22.36 -7.95 14.06
C TYR A 267 21.62 -6.61 13.96
N ILE A 268 21.67 -5.92 12.82
CA ILE A 268 20.93 -4.67 12.64
C ILE A 268 19.41 -4.90 12.72
N GLY A 269 18.91 -6.02 12.18
CA GLY A 269 17.52 -6.42 12.35
C GLY A 269 17.13 -6.63 13.83
N PHE A 270 17.99 -7.29 14.60
CA PHE A 270 17.86 -7.42 16.06
C PHE A 270 17.86 -6.05 16.77
N ALA A 271 18.85 -5.21 16.47
CA ALA A 271 18.99 -3.89 17.07
C ALA A 271 17.77 -3.01 16.78
N GLY A 272 17.22 -3.10 15.56
CA GLY A 272 15.99 -2.42 15.15
C GLY A 272 14.78 -2.81 16.00
N ILE A 273 14.58 -4.10 16.30
CA ILE A 273 13.50 -4.56 17.19
C ILE A 273 13.67 -3.96 18.59
N ILE A 274 14.86 -4.05 19.18
CA ILE A 274 15.11 -3.55 20.54
C ILE A 274 14.93 -2.03 20.62
N ALA A 275 15.49 -1.29 19.67
CA ALA A 275 15.36 0.16 19.61
C ALA A 275 13.90 0.59 19.36
N SER A 276 13.13 -0.17 18.59
CA SER A 276 11.71 0.09 18.35
C SER A 276 10.87 -0.13 19.61
N ILE A 277 11.15 -1.19 20.39
CA ILE A 277 10.49 -1.44 21.69
C ILE A 277 10.71 -0.24 22.62
N ILE A 278 11.95 0.21 22.75
CA ILE A 278 12.29 1.36 23.62
C ILE A 278 11.65 2.65 23.07
N GLY A 279 11.64 2.84 21.76
CA GLY A 279 10.96 3.95 21.08
C GLY A 279 9.48 4.03 21.43
N CYS A 280 8.75 2.91 21.32
CA CYS A 280 7.32 2.84 21.69
C CYS A 280 7.07 3.26 23.14
N PHE A 281 7.92 2.87 24.09
CA PHE A 281 7.78 3.27 25.51
C PHE A 281 8.22 4.71 25.80
N SER A 282 8.95 5.33 24.87
CA SER A 282 9.44 6.71 24.98
C SER A 282 8.39 7.73 24.56
N VAL A 283 7.39 7.33 23.77
CA VAL A 283 6.24 8.18 23.40
C VAL A 283 5.41 8.47 24.65
N ARG A 284 5.65 9.65 25.24
CA ARG A 284 4.96 10.13 26.44
C ARG A 284 4.45 11.54 26.20
N VAL A 285 3.16 11.75 26.42
CA VAL A 285 2.56 13.08 26.49
C VAL A 285 2.30 13.42 27.96
N SER A 286 2.67 14.63 28.37
CA SER A 286 2.47 15.14 29.72
C SER A 286 0.98 15.13 30.07
N LYS A 287 0.64 14.71 31.29
CA LYS A 287 -0.77 14.68 31.78
C LYS A 287 -1.42 16.08 31.85
N ASN A 288 -0.59 17.14 31.86
CA ASN A 288 -1.04 18.53 32.02
C ASN A 288 -0.94 19.34 30.72
N ALA A 289 -0.53 18.73 29.60
CA ALA A 289 -0.52 19.42 28.31
C ALA A 289 -1.94 19.42 27.73
N GLU A 290 -2.40 20.55 27.20
CA GLU A 290 -3.52 20.55 26.28
C GLU A 290 -3.20 19.60 25.13
N ALA A 291 -4.10 18.66 24.89
CA ALA A 291 -3.90 17.65 23.85
C ALA A 291 -4.15 18.30 22.49
N SER A 292 -3.09 18.86 21.90
CA SER A 292 -3.10 19.42 20.55
C SER A 292 -2.29 18.56 19.58
N GLN A 293 -2.61 18.64 18.29
CA GLN A 293 -1.87 17.96 17.21
C GLN A 293 -0.36 18.17 17.31
N ALA A 294 0.09 19.40 17.56
CA ALA A 294 1.51 19.73 17.67
C ALA A 294 2.22 18.98 18.82
N VAL A 295 1.53 18.77 19.95
CA VAL A 295 2.05 18.01 21.09
C VAL A 295 2.18 16.53 20.74
N LEU A 296 1.23 15.99 19.98
CA LEU A 296 1.25 14.60 19.52
C LEU A 296 2.36 14.35 18.50
N LEU A 297 2.46 15.19 17.46
CA LEU A 297 3.56 15.14 16.48
C LEU A 297 4.92 15.16 17.17
N LYS A 298 5.09 16.07 18.14
CA LYS A 298 6.32 16.15 18.92
C LYS A 298 6.60 14.86 19.69
N ALA A 299 5.59 14.22 20.28
CA ALA A 299 5.76 12.96 21.01
C ALA A 299 6.15 11.80 20.08
N LEU A 300 5.56 11.72 18.89
CA LEU A 300 5.92 10.73 17.87
C LEU A 300 7.34 10.96 17.35
N ARG A 301 7.71 12.21 17.06
CA ARG A 301 9.08 12.60 16.64
C ARG A 301 10.14 12.26 17.69
N ILE A 302 9.83 12.43 18.98
CA ILE A 302 10.72 12.00 20.07
C ILE A 302 10.91 10.48 20.01
N GLY A 303 9.84 9.71 19.79
CA GLY A 303 9.93 8.26 19.60
C GLY A 303 10.86 7.90 18.44
N THR A 304 10.66 8.51 17.26
CA THR A 304 11.51 8.29 16.08
C THR A 304 12.97 8.66 16.35
N ALA A 305 13.23 9.78 17.03
CA ALA A 305 14.58 10.23 17.36
C ALA A 305 15.27 9.27 18.34
N VAL A 306 14.56 8.82 19.38
CA VAL A 306 15.09 7.84 20.34
C VAL A 306 15.43 6.53 19.64
N THR A 307 14.53 6.01 18.81
CA THR A 307 14.78 4.79 18.04
C THR A 307 15.98 4.95 17.12
N SER A 308 16.08 6.06 16.38
CA SER A 308 17.18 6.32 15.44
C SER A 308 18.54 6.41 16.17
N ILE A 309 18.62 7.16 17.26
CA ILE A 309 19.85 7.30 18.06
C ILE A 309 20.29 5.94 18.63
N LEU A 310 19.35 5.16 19.16
CA LEU A 310 19.65 3.84 19.71
C LEU A 310 20.17 2.88 18.64
N ILE A 311 19.60 2.91 17.43
CA ILE A 311 20.09 2.07 16.33
C ILE A 311 21.50 2.46 15.94
N THR A 312 21.80 3.75 15.82
CA THR A 312 23.15 4.24 15.52
C THR A 312 24.17 3.74 16.56
N ILE A 313 23.83 3.81 17.85
CA ILE A 313 24.69 3.30 18.93
C ILE A 313 24.85 1.77 18.84
N LEU A 314 23.75 1.04 18.69
CA LEU A 314 23.75 -0.42 18.61
C LEU A 314 24.50 -0.91 17.36
N ALA A 315 24.37 -0.24 16.22
CA ALA A 315 25.09 -0.57 14.99
C ALA A 315 26.61 -0.50 15.17
N LEU A 316 27.11 0.49 15.93
CA LEU A 316 28.54 0.58 16.27
C LEU A 316 28.95 -0.55 17.22
N ILE A 317 28.15 -0.82 18.26
CA ILE A 317 28.42 -1.91 19.21
C ILE A 317 28.47 -3.26 18.48
N GLY A 318 27.49 -3.54 17.63
CA GLY A 318 27.47 -4.75 16.79
C GLY A 318 28.67 -4.84 15.87
N GLY A 319 29.10 -3.72 15.30
CA GLY A 319 30.31 -3.64 14.48
C GLY A 319 31.54 -4.08 15.28
N TYR A 320 31.75 -3.54 16.48
CA TYR A 320 32.86 -3.91 17.35
C TYR A 320 32.80 -5.33 17.89
N VAL A 321 31.60 -5.91 18.04
CA VAL A 321 31.42 -7.29 18.51
C VAL A 321 31.67 -8.30 17.39
N ILE A 322 31.29 -7.98 16.16
CA ILE A 322 31.37 -8.90 15.00
C ILE A 322 32.71 -8.77 14.26
N PHE A 323 33.29 -7.57 14.23
CA PHE A 323 34.57 -7.24 13.60
C PHE A 323 35.56 -6.77 14.68
N ASP A 324 35.78 -7.61 15.69
CA ASP A 324 36.65 -7.31 16.83
C ASP A 324 38.13 -7.17 16.43
N ASP A 325 38.51 -7.85 15.36
CA ASP A 325 39.82 -7.83 14.70
C ASP A 325 40.04 -6.63 13.76
N ASP A 326 38.96 -6.05 13.21
CA ASP A 326 39.02 -4.83 12.38
C ASP A 326 38.06 -3.72 12.85
N PRO A 327 38.48 -2.90 13.83
CA PRO A 327 37.75 -1.72 14.27
C PRO A 327 37.41 -0.72 13.16
N THR A 328 38.20 -0.68 12.08
CA THR A 328 37.95 0.25 10.95
C THR A 328 36.66 -0.14 10.24
N GLU A 329 36.42 -1.44 10.12
CA GLU A 329 35.23 -1.98 9.46
C GLU A 329 33.96 -1.65 10.25
N ALA A 330 34.01 -1.76 11.57
CA ALA A 330 32.93 -1.32 12.45
C ALA A 330 32.53 0.15 12.20
N TRP A 331 33.50 1.05 11.99
CA TRP A 331 33.24 2.46 11.71
C TRP A 331 32.67 2.73 10.31
N LYS A 332 33.13 1.99 9.29
CA LYS A 332 32.59 2.11 7.92
C LYS A 332 31.12 1.68 7.89
N LEU A 333 30.80 0.53 8.48
CA LEU A 333 29.43 0.00 8.53
C LEU A 333 28.52 0.88 9.39
N PHE A 334 29.01 1.39 10.53
CA PHE A 334 28.33 2.43 11.29
C PHE A 334 28.00 3.67 10.46
N GLY A 335 28.96 4.13 9.65
CA GLY A 335 28.76 5.24 8.71
C GLY A 335 27.64 4.94 7.71
N CYS A 336 27.63 3.73 7.14
CA CYS A 336 26.61 3.29 6.19
C CYS A 336 25.20 3.28 6.81
N VAL A 337 25.03 2.70 8.00
CA VAL A 337 23.76 2.69 8.73
C VAL A 337 23.30 4.12 9.03
N THR A 338 24.21 4.97 9.50
CA THR A 338 23.91 6.35 9.88
C THR A 338 23.50 7.20 8.68
N ILE A 339 24.17 7.04 7.53
CA ILE A 339 23.81 7.72 6.28
C ILE A 339 22.41 7.28 5.83
N GLY A 340 22.13 5.97 5.84
CA GLY A 340 20.82 5.43 5.48
C GLY A 340 19.68 5.99 6.35
N LEU A 341 19.87 5.99 7.68
CA LEU A 341 18.95 6.59 8.64
C LEU A 341 18.75 8.09 8.39
N PHE A 342 19.84 8.84 8.24
CA PHE A 342 19.81 10.28 8.07
C PHE A 342 19.09 10.68 6.78
N VAL A 343 19.40 10.01 5.66
CA VAL A 343 18.72 10.24 4.39
C VAL A 343 17.24 9.86 4.48
N GLY A 344 16.89 8.76 5.15
CA GLY A 344 15.49 8.40 5.40
C GLY A 344 14.72 9.49 6.14
N VAL A 345 15.31 10.07 7.19
CA VAL A 345 14.72 11.20 7.93
C VAL A 345 14.56 12.43 7.04
N LEU A 346 15.57 12.79 6.25
CA LEU A 346 15.49 13.93 5.34
C LEU A 346 14.40 13.76 4.28
N ILE A 347 14.25 12.56 3.73
CA ILE A 347 13.18 12.25 2.76
C ILE A 347 11.80 12.38 3.42
N GLY A 348 11.67 11.92 4.67
CA GLY A 348 10.46 12.10 5.46
C GLY A 348 10.10 13.58 5.65
N LEU A 349 11.06 14.39 6.11
CA LEU A 349 10.86 15.84 6.30
C LEU A 349 10.53 16.56 4.99
N TRP A 350 11.17 16.17 3.89
CA TRP A 350 10.87 16.73 2.58
C TRP A 350 9.47 16.37 2.10
N THR A 351 9.04 15.14 2.34
CA THR A 351 7.67 14.69 2.03
C THR A 351 6.65 15.49 2.83
N GLU A 352 6.87 15.64 4.14
CA GLU A 352 6.03 16.44 5.02
C GLU A 352 5.91 17.90 4.52
N TYR A 353 7.01 18.51 4.06
CA TYR A 353 6.98 19.86 3.50
C TYR A 353 6.09 20.00 2.26
N TYR A 354 5.97 18.95 1.43
CA TYR A 354 5.16 18.96 0.22
C TYR A 354 3.73 18.48 0.44
N THR A 355 3.45 17.74 1.51
CA THR A 355 2.12 17.17 1.75
C THR A 355 1.36 17.85 2.86
N SER A 356 1.99 18.40 3.89
CA SER A 356 1.27 19.06 4.99
C SER A 356 0.82 20.47 4.61
N TYR A 357 -0.41 20.83 4.99
CA TYR A 357 -0.99 22.16 4.78
C TYR A 357 -0.41 23.26 5.70
N GLU A 358 0.42 22.90 6.68
CA GLU A 358 1.18 23.87 7.47
C GLU A 358 2.27 24.55 6.63
N TYR A 359 2.68 23.93 5.52
CA TYR A 359 3.72 24.42 4.65
C TYR A 359 3.17 25.06 3.38
N LYS A 360 4.00 25.92 2.79
CA LYS A 360 3.66 26.73 1.62
C LYS A 360 3.15 25.92 0.42
N PRO A 361 3.75 24.79 0.00
CA PRO A 361 3.34 24.09 -1.24
C PRO A 361 1.88 23.63 -1.21
N THR A 362 1.49 22.90 -0.16
CA THR A 362 0.12 22.40 0.01
C THR A 362 -0.86 23.52 0.29
N LEU A 363 -0.46 24.56 1.02
CA LEU A 363 -1.32 25.72 1.26
C LEU A 363 -1.62 26.50 -0.03
N GLU A 364 -0.64 26.62 -0.94
CA GLU A 364 -0.86 27.20 -2.27
C GLU A 364 -1.73 26.30 -3.15
N LEU A 365 -1.63 24.97 -3.01
CA LEU A 365 -2.55 24.02 -3.63
C LEU A 365 -3.98 24.20 -3.12
N ALA A 366 -4.17 24.31 -1.80
CA ALA A 366 -5.48 24.55 -1.20
C ALA A 366 -6.12 25.85 -1.72
N LYS A 367 -5.34 26.93 -1.81
CA LYS A 367 -5.80 28.21 -2.39
C LYS A 367 -6.17 28.11 -3.86
N SER A 368 -5.64 27.14 -4.60
CA SER A 368 -5.98 26.97 -6.01
C SER A 368 -7.41 26.51 -6.24
N GLY A 369 -8.11 26.02 -5.20
CA GLY A 369 -9.54 25.72 -5.25
C GLY A 369 -10.40 26.92 -5.68
N THR A 370 -9.97 28.15 -5.39
CA THR A 370 -10.64 29.40 -5.84
C THR A 370 -10.71 29.57 -7.35
N TYR A 371 -9.88 28.85 -8.10
CA TYR A 371 -9.87 28.89 -9.56
C TYR A 371 -10.57 27.68 -10.21
N GLY A 372 -11.07 26.73 -9.41
CA GLY A 372 -11.79 25.53 -9.86
C GLY A 372 -10.92 24.30 -10.13
N ASP A 373 -11.60 23.19 -10.45
CA ASP A 373 -11.08 21.81 -10.46
C ASP A 373 -9.82 21.62 -11.30
N ALA A 374 -9.81 22.21 -12.51
CA ALA A 374 -8.71 22.03 -13.45
C ALA A 374 -7.38 22.57 -12.90
N LEU A 375 -7.40 23.71 -12.21
CA LEU A 375 -6.17 24.28 -11.64
C LEU A 375 -5.72 23.52 -10.39
N VAL A 376 -6.64 22.95 -9.61
CA VAL A 376 -6.31 22.04 -8.51
C VAL A 376 -5.53 20.83 -9.04
N VAL A 377 -6.01 20.20 -10.11
CA VAL A 377 -5.34 19.02 -10.70
C VAL A 377 -4.01 19.39 -11.35
N ILE A 378 -3.92 20.52 -12.08
CA ILE A 378 -2.65 20.97 -12.67
C ILE A 378 -1.62 21.27 -11.59
N ASN A 379 -2.02 22.00 -10.55
CA ASN A 379 -1.12 22.42 -9.48
C ASN A 379 -0.63 21.22 -8.65
N GLY A 380 -1.52 20.31 -8.24
CA GLY A 380 -1.11 19.12 -7.50
C GLY A 380 -0.23 18.17 -8.31
N THR A 381 -0.47 18.04 -9.63
CA THR A 381 0.40 17.28 -10.53
C THR A 381 1.80 17.90 -10.60
N SER A 382 1.87 19.22 -10.77
CA SER A 382 3.14 19.96 -10.79
C SER A 382 3.89 19.84 -9.46
N LEU A 383 3.17 19.98 -8.34
CA LEU A 383 3.70 19.85 -6.98
C LEU A 383 4.31 18.46 -6.77
N GLY A 384 3.58 17.40 -7.12
CA GLY A 384 4.05 16.03 -7.00
C GLY A 384 5.34 15.78 -7.79
N LEU A 385 5.41 16.25 -9.04
CA LEU A 385 6.61 16.08 -9.87
C LEU A 385 7.80 16.82 -9.25
N MET A 386 7.60 18.05 -8.76
CA MET A 386 8.64 18.83 -8.10
C MET A 386 9.11 18.18 -6.78
N SER A 387 8.20 17.51 -6.07
CA SER A 387 8.52 16.85 -4.80
C SER A 387 9.55 15.71 -4.95
N THR A 388 9.75 15.17 -6.16
CA THR A 388 10.71 14.08 -6.42
C THR A 388 12.19 14.52 -6.32
N LEU A 389 12.45 15.83 -6.40
CA LEU A 389 13.81 16.38 -6.52
C LEU A 389 14.75 15.93 -5.39
N PHE A 390 14.42 16.25 -4.14
CA PHE A 390 15.30 15.95 -3.01
C PHE A 390 15.36 14.46 -2.66
N PRO A 391 14.26 13.68 -2.71
CA PRO A 391 14.35 12.25 -2.46
C PRO A 391 15.30 11.54 -3.41
N ILE A 392 15.26 11.85 -4.71
CA ILE A 392 16.17 11.23 -5.69
C ILE A 392 17.63 11.68 -5.49
N ILE A 393 17.86 12.97 -5.21
CA ILE A 393 19.20 13.47 -4.88
C ILE A 393 19.72 12.81 -3.59
N GLY A 394 18.89 12.71 -2.56
CA GLY A 394 19.22 12.10 -1.28
C GLY A 394 19.60 10.63 -1.42
N ILE A 395 18.80 9.85 -2.17
CA ILE A 395 19.12 8.46 -2.51
C ILE A 395 20.44 8.37 -3.27
N THR A 396 20.69 9.26 -4.24
CA THR A 396 21.94 9.29 -5.00
C THR A 396 23.14 9.57 -4.11
N VAL A 397 23.05 10.55 -3.22
CA VAL A 397 24.10 10.87 -2.24
C VAL A 397 24.32 9.71 -1.28
N ALA A 398 23.26 9.05 -0.81
CA ALA A 398 23.36 7.86 0.03
C ALA A 398 24.18 6.78 -0.68
N ILE A 399 23.78 6.40 -1.90
CA ILE A 399 24.46 5.36 -2.70
C ILE A 399 25.94 5.71 -2.88
N LEU A 400 26.26 6.93 -3.35
CA LEU A 400 27.65 7.31 -3.61
C LEU A 400 28.50 7.31 -2.34
N SER A 401 27.98 7.88 -1.24
CA SER A 401 28.73 7.97 0.01
C SER A 401 28.92 6.59 0.66
N THR A 402 27.89 5.75 0.72
CA THR A 402 28.03 4.40 1.31
C THR A 402 28.83 3.46 0.44
N TYR A 403 28.77 3.62 -0.89
CA TYR A 403 29.65 2.90 -1.81
C TYR A 403 31.13 3.25 -1.59
N THR A 404 31.46 4.51 -1.30
CA THR A 404 32.85 4.88 -0.97
C THR A 404 33.31 4.35 0.39
N LEU A 405 32.38 4.13 1.33
CA LEU A 405 32.71 3.58 2.65
C LEU A 405 32.96 2.08 2.60
N HIS A 406 32.07 1.32 1.96
CA HIS A 406 32.13 -0.14 1.96
C HIS A 406 31.44 -0.78 0.74
N GLY A 407 31.59 -0.17 -0.44
CA GLY A 407 31.12 -0.74 -1.70
C GLY A 407 29.62 -1.04 -1.75
N VAL A 408 29.29 -2.10 -2.48
CA VAL A 408 27.89 -2.53 -2.70
C VAL A 408 27.24 -3.04 -1.41
N PHE A 409 28.01 -3.71 -0.54
CA PHE A 409 27.50 -4.16 0.76
C PHE A 409 27.18 -2.97 1.67
N GLY A 410 28.02 -1.93 1.71
CA GLY A 410 27.73 -0.67 2.42
C GLY A 410 26.43 -0.01 1.96
N THR A 411 26.13 -0.07 0.66
CA THR A 411 24.86 0.45 0.10
C THR A 411 23.65 -0.36 0.55
N ALA A 412 23.78 -1.69 0.63
CA ALA A 412 22.73 -2.55 1.18
C ALA A 412 22.51 -2.31 2.68
N ILE A 413 23.60 -2.13 3.45
CA ILE A 413 23.54 -1.76 4.86
C ILE A 413 22.90 -0.39 5.06
N ALA A 414 23.05 0.55 4.12
CA ALA A 414 22.33 1.83 4.15
C ALA A 414 20.81 1.64 4.02
N ALA A 415 20.36 0.75 3.12
CA ALA A 415 18.93 0.41 2.98
C ALA A 415 18.37 -0.24 4.26
N ILE A 416 19.11 -1.19 4.84
CA ILE A 416 18.76 -1.81 6.13
C ILE A 416 18.78 -0.76 7.24
N GLY A 417 19.75 0.15 7.23
CA GLY A 417 19.86 1.27 8.16
C GLY A 417 18.61 2.15 8.09
N MET A 418 18.12 2.48 6.90
CA MET A 418 16.84 3.15 6.73
C MET A 418 15.72 2.34 7.41
N LEU A 419 15.48 1.09 7.00
CA LEU A 419 14.39 0.25 7.50
C LEU A 419 14.57 -0.29 8.94
N SER A 420 15.69 -0.06 9.59
CA SER A 420 15.95 -0.57 10.95
C SER A 420 15.02 0.03 12.00
N THR A 421 14.45 1.21 11.73
CA THR A 421 13.45 1.89 12.58
C THR A 421 12.02 1.41 12.35
N LEU A 422 11.82 0.45 11.42
CA LEU A 422 10.50 0.04 10.93
C LEU A 422 9.55 -0.37 12.05
N GLY A 423 10.04 -1.05 13.08
CA GLY A 423 9.22 -1.45 14.23
C GLY A 423 8.48 -0.28 14.91
N PHE A 424 9.08 0.90 14.92
CA PHE A 424 8.44 2.12 15.42
C PHE A 424 7.72 2.91 14.33
N THR A 425 8.36 3.15 13.18
CA THR A 425 7.80 4.01 12.12
C THR A 425 6.53 3.42 11.49
N LEU A 426 6.45 2.09 11.33
CA LEU A 426 5.23 1.45 10.86
C LEU A 426 4.12 1.49 11.92
N ALA A 427 4.45 1.53 13.21
CA ALA A 427 3.43 1.69 14.25
C ALA A 427 2.74 3.05 14.14
N THR A 428 3.51 4.09 13.75
CA THR A 428 3.00 5.44 13.51
C THR A 428 2.29 5.60 12.17
N ASP A 429 2.53 4.72 11.20
CA ASP A 429 1.77 4.68 9.95
C ASP A 429 0.42 3.98 10.17
N ALA A 430 0.46 2.78 10.75
CA ALA A 430 -0.69 1.91 10.97
C ALA A 430 -1.74 2.42 11.96
N TYR A 431 -1.45 3.44 12.77
CA TYR A 431 -2.50 4.03 13.63
C TYR A 431 -3.42 4.97 12.86
N GLY A 432 -3.01 5.50 11.70
CA GLY A 432 -3.84 6.38 10.86
C GLY A 432 -5.15 5.71 10.47
N PRO A 433 -5.13 4.57 9.74
CA PRO A 433 -6.35 3.87 9.32
C PRO A 433 -7.20 3.33 10.49
N ILE A 434 -6.61 3.18 11.68
CA ILE A 434 -7.34 2.80 12.90
C ILE A 434 -8.10 4.00 13.49
N SER A 435 -7.49 5.18 13.42
CA SER A 435 -8.12 6.44 13.82
C SER A 435 -9.21 6.86 12.85
N ASP A 436 -8.98 6.68 11.55
CA ASP A 436 -9.94 6.94 10.48
C ASP A 436 -11.23 6.13 10.69
N ASN A 437 -11.09 4.80 10.77
CA ASN A 437 -12.21 3.93 11.13
C ASN A 437 -12.87 4.27 12.48
N ALA A 438 -12.12 4.79 13.46
CA ALA A 438 -12.71 5.22 14.73
C ALA A 438 -13.59 6.46 14.54
N GLY A 439 -13.21 7.37 13.64
CA GLY A 439 -14.03 8.49 13.19
C GLY A 439 -15.26 8.03 12.43
N GLY A 440 -15.12 7.11 11.47
CA GLY A 440 -16.25 6.57 10.73
C GLY A 440 -17.25 5.85 11.62
N ILE A 441 -16.77 5.07 12.60
CA ILE A 441 -17.62 4.46 13.63
C ILE A 441 -18.31 5.53 14.49
N ALA A 442 -17.62 6.61 14.87
CA ALA A 442 -18.20 7.68 15.68
C ALA A 442 -19.37 8.36 14.95
N GLU A 443 -19.22 8.62 13.65
CA GLU A 443 -20.27 9.23 12.83
C GLU A 443 -21.45 8.26 12.61
N MET A 444 -21.17 7.04 12.15
CA MET A 444 -22.20 6.03 11.88
C MET A 444 -23.00 5.61 13.12
N SER A 445 -22.38 5.67 14.30
CA SER A 445 -23.06 5.39 15.58
C SER A 445 -23.61 6.64 16.27
N GLN A 446 -23.60 7.80 15.59
CA GLN A 446 -24.17 9.07 16.06
C GLN A 446 -23.66 9.48 17.44
N GLN A 447 -22.36 9.30 17.68
CA GLN A 447 -21.71 9.71 18.92
C GLN A 447 -21.73 11.24 19.06
N PRO A 448 -21.53 11.78 20.28
CA PRO A 448 -21.45 13.23 20.46
C PRO A 448 -20.43 13.86 19.50
N PRO A 449 -20.71 15.04 18.91
CA PRO A 449 -19.83 15.66 17.90
C PRO A 449 -18.38 15.80 18.35
N LYS A 450 -18.15 15.98 19.65
CA LYS A 450 -16.81 16.05 20.23
C LYS A 450 -15.96 14.79 19.99
N VAL A 451 -16.58 13.62 19.86
CA VAL A 451 -15.89 12.36 19.54
C VAL A 451 -15.42 12.36 18.09
N ARG A 452 -16.25 12.84 17.15
CA ARG A 452 -15.86 13.01 15.74
C ARG A 452 -14.74 14.03 15.60
N GLU A 453 -14.84 15.20 16.23
CA GLU A 453 -13.76 16.21 16.23
C GLU A 453 -12.42 15.63 16.70
N LEU A 454 -12.42 14.87 17.80
CA LEU A 454 -11.20 14.26 18.35
C LEU A 454 -10.63 13.15 17.46
N THR A 455 -11.48 12.42 16.73
CA THR A 455 -11.04 11.36 15.82
C THR A 455 -10.56 11.93 14.49
N GLU A 456 -11.19 12.99 13.97
CA GLU A 456 -10.71 13.78 12.83
C GLU A 456 -9.31 14.38 13.09
N GLU A 457 -9.05 14.88 14.31
CA GLU A 457 -7.71 15.34 14.69
C GLU A 457 -6.66 14.22 14.65
N LEU A 458 -7.03 12.99 15.03
CA LEU A 458 -6.15 11.82 14.97
C LEU A 458 -5.95 11.31 13.55
N ASP A 459 -7.00 11.36 12.72
CA ASP A 459 -6.96 10.98 11.31
C ASP A 459 -6.04 11.91 10.51
N ALA A 460 -6.19 13.23 10.65
CA ALA A 460 -5.31 14.21 10.00
C ALA A 460 -3.83 14.02 10.39
N LEU A 461 -3.58 13.64 11.64
CA LEU A 461 -2.24 13.26 12.12
C LEU A 461 -1.77 11.96 11.45
N GLY A 462 -2.67 11.00 11.27
CA GLY A 462 -2.47 9.75 10.54
C GLY A 462 -2.04 9.97 9.11
N ASN A 463 -2.76 10.79 8.34
CA ASN A 463 -2.49 11.06 6.93
C ASN A 463 -1.08 11.64 6.69
N THR A 464 -0.63 12.51 7.58
CA THR A 464 0.74 13.04 7.54
C THR A 464 1.78 11.94 7.77
N ASN A 465 1.54 11.04 8.72
CA ASN A 465 2.44 9.91 8.98
C ASN A 465 2.39 8.84 7.88
N ALA A 466 1.23 8.62 7.26
CA ALA A 466 1.07 7.72 6.12
C ALA A 466 1.88 8.22 4.92
N ALA A 467 1.87 9.52 4.64
CA ALA A 467 2.72 10.11 3.60
C ALA A 467 4.21 9.89 3.90
N LEU A 468 4.63 10.08 5.15
CA LEU A 468 6.00 9.81 5.61
C LEU A 468 6.38 8.33 5.41
N GLY A 469 5.51 7.40 5.82
CA GLY A 469 5.70 5.96 5.67
C GLY A 469 5.82 5.53 4.22
N LYS A 470 4.96 6.07 3.34
CA LYS A 470 5.01 5.84 1.88
C LYS A 470 6.31 6.33 1.27
N ALA A 471 6.77 7.53 1.61
CA ALA A 471 8.03 8.07 1.10
C ALA A 471 9.25 7.25 1.55
N PHE A 472 9.24 6.83 2.81
CA PHE A 472 10.27 5.96 3.37
C PHE A 472 10.29 4.58 2.68
N SER A 473 9.12 4.01 2.41
CA SER A 473 8.98 2.75 1.68
C SER A 473 9.54 2.86 0.26
N VAL A 474 9.22 3.92 -0.49
CA VAL A 474 9.74 4.10 -1.86
C VAL A 474 11.26 4.33 -1.87
N ALA A 475 11.79 5.13 -0.94
CA ALA A 475 13.22 5.41 -0.86
C ALA A 475 14.04 4.15 -0.52
N SER A 476 13.63 3.43 0.51
CA SER A 476 14.28 2.17 0.91
C SER A 476 14.14 1.10 -0.18
N ALA A 477 12.99 0.99 -0.83
CA ALA A 477 12.77 0.09 -1.94
C ALA A 477 13.72 0.36 -3.12
N THR A 478 14.01 1.64 -3.40
CA THR A 478 14.93 2.02 -4.48
C THR A 478 16.36 1.50 -4.21
N ILE A 479 16.90 1.78 -3.03
CA ILE A 479 18.26 1.33 -2.64
C ILE A 479 18.30 -0.20 -2.53
N THR A 480 17.24 -0.81 -2.00
CA THR A 480 17.10 -2.27 -1.89
C THR A 480 17.05 -2.94 -3.26
N ALA A 481 16.24 -2.43 -4.19
CA ALA A 481 16.14 -2.98 -5.54
C ALA A 481 17.48 -2.93 -6.27
N LEU A 482 18.22 -1.81 -6.16
CA LEU A 482 19.58 -1.71 -6.71
C LEU A 482 20.55 -2.70 -6.07
N SER A 483 20.46 -2.91 -4.76
CA SER A 483 21.27 -3.90 -4.04
C SER A 483 20.93 -5.34 -4.45
N LEU A 484 19.65 -5.64 -4.67
CA LEU A 484 19.19 -6.93 -5.21
C LEU A 484 19.62 -7.14 -6.66
N ILE A 485 19.67 -6.09 -7.48
CA ILE A 485 20.19 -6.14 -8.85
C ILE A 485 21.69 -6.50 -8.84
N GLU A 486 22.45 -5.94 -7.91
CA GLU A 486 23.87 -6.28 -7.77
C GLU A 486 24.05 -7.74 -7.29
N ALA A 487 23.26 -8.19 -6.32
CA ALA A 487 23.25 -9.60 -5.92
C ALA A 487 22.85 -10.51 -7.09
N TYR A 488 21.88 -10.09 -7.90
CA TYR A 488 21.47 -10.79 -9.13
C TYR A 488 22.63 -10.88 -10.13
N LYS A 489 23.37 -9.78 -10.35
CA LYS A 489 24.50 -9.73 -11.27
C LYS A 489 25.54 -10.81 -10.92
N GLN A 490 25.89 -10.92 -9.65
CA GLN A 490 26.81 -11.93 -9.12
C GLN A 490 26.29 -13.35 -9.34
N HIS A 491 25.04 -13.61 -8.96
CA HIS A 491 24.43 -14.93 -9.08
C HIS A 491 24.21 -15.37 -10.54
N ALA A 492 23.88 -14.42 -11.41
CA ALA A 492 23.70 -14.64 -12.84
C ALA A 492 25.02 -14.65 -13.62
N HIS A 493 26.18 -14.55 -12.97
CA HIS A 493 27.51 -14.50 -13.60
C HIS A 493 27.59 -13.47 -14.73
N VAL A 494 26.93 -12.34 -14.55
CA VAL A 494 27.02 -11.20 -15.45
C VAL A 494 28.19 -10.35 -14.98
N GLU A 495 29.25 -10.23 -15.77
CA GLU A 495 30.41 -9.42 -15.36
C GLU A 495 30.02 -7.94 -15.19
N GLN A 496 29.32 -7.39 -16.19
CA GLN A 496 28.90 -5.99 -16.21
C GLN A 496 27.55 -5.86 -16.91
N ILE A 497 26.72 -4.94 -16.43
CA ILE A 497 25.49 -4.54 -17.12
C ILE A 497 25.80 -3.28 -17.93
N ASN A 498 26.10 -3.44 -19.22
CA ASN A 498 26.49 -2.33 -20.06
C ASN A 498 25.27 -1.70 -20.75
N VAL A 499 24.86 -0.52 -20.30
CA VAL A 499 23.69 0.20 -20.85
C VAL A 499 23.80 0.56 -22.33
N VAL A 500 25.00 0.55 -22.91
CA VAL A 500 25.23 0.80 -24.34
C VAL A 500 24.98 -0.46 -25.19
N ASN A 501 25.00 -1.65 -24.58
CA ASN A 501 24.65 -2.89 -25.28
C ASN A 501 23.17 -2.84 -25.71
N ALA A 502 22.89 -3.21 -26.97
CA ALA A 502 21.55 -3.17 -27.54
C ALA A 502 20.53 -4.02 -26.76
N SER A 503 20.93 -5.19 -26.25
CA SER A 503 20.03 -6.06 -25.46
C SER A 503 19.71 -5.44 -24.11
N THR A 504 20.72 -4.87 -23.44
CA THR A 504 20.60 -4.15 -22.17
C THR A 504 19.76 -2.90 -22.32
N LEU A 505 19.96 -2.12 -23.38
CA LEU A 505 19.17 -0.93 -23.69
C LEU A 505 17.70 -1.29 -23.99
N ALA A 506 17.45 -2.36 -24.75
CA ALA A 506 16.10 -2.86 -24.97
C ALA A 506 15.44 -3.28 -23.66
N GLY A 507 16.18 -4.01 -22.81
CA GLY A 507 15.76 -4.35 -21.46
C GLY A 507 15.39 -3.10 -20.65
N LEU A 508 16.25 -2.08 -20.63
CA LEU A 508 16.05 -0.81 -19.93
C LEU A 508 14.76 -0.10 -20.35
N LEU A 509 14.50 -0.01 -21.67
CA LEU A 509 13.29 0.62 -22.20
C LEU A 509 12.02 -0.17 -21.84
N ILE A 510 12.07 -1.51 -21.95
CA ILE A 510 10.96 -2.38 -21.54
C ILE A 510 10.71 -2.22 -20.03
N GLY A 511 11.77 -2.23 -19.22
CA GLY A 511 11.69 -2.03 -17.78
C GLY A 511 11.06 -0.69 -17.41
N GLY A 512 11.46 0.40 -18.05
CA GLY A 512 10.87 1.72 -17.81
C GLY A 512 9.39 1.83 -18.22
N LEU A 513 8.94 1.02 -19.18
CA LEU A 513 7.54 0.96 -19.60
C LEU A 513 6.64 0.26 -18.56
N LEU A 514 7.14 -0.74 -17.83
CA LEU A 514 6.34 -1.57 -16.93
C LEU A 514 5.67 -0.78 -15.79
N PRO A 515 6.37 0.10 -15.04
CA PRO A 515 5.73 0.96 -14.04
C PRO A 515 4.59 1.82 -14.60
N CYS A 516 4.76 2.39 -15.80
CA CYS A 516 3.75 3.23 -16.43
C CYS A 516 2.49 2.43 -16.81
N ILE A 517 2.66 1.24 -17.40
CA ILE A 517 1.54 0.34 -17.71
C ILE A 517 0.85 -0.10 -16.43
N PHE A 518 1.63 -0.47 -15.41
CA PHE A 518 1.10 -0.90 -14.13
C PHE A 518 0.22 0.18 -13.49
N ALA A 519 0.74 1.40 -13.37
CA ALA A 519 -0.02 2.54 -12.83
C ALA A 519 -1.30 2.83 -13.64
N SER A 520 -1.22 2.75 -14.97
CA SER A 520 -2.40 2.93 -15.83
C SER A 520 -3.47 1.86 -15.58
N LEU A 521 -3.07 0.59 -15.42
CA LEU A 521 -4.00 -0.51 -15.17
C LEU A 521 -4.67 -0.39 -13.79
N THR A 522 -3.91 -0.06 -12.74
CA THR A 522 -4.44 0.10 -11.38
C THR A 522 -5.36 1.31 -11.27
N MET A 523 -5.02 2.45 -11.88
CA MET A 523 -5.92 3.61 -11.96
C MET A 523 -7.21 3.27 -12.71
N SER A 524 -7.11 2.55 -13.84
CA SER A 524 -8.30 2.12 -14.59
C SER A 524 -9.17 1.14 -13.80
N ALA A 525 -8.59 0.35 -12.89
CA ALA A 525 -9.33 -0.58 -12.04
C ALA A 525 -10.15 0.18 -10.99
N VAL A 526 -9.54 1.17 -10.31
CA VAL A 526 -10.24 2.04 -9.35
C VAL A 526 -11.39 2.77 -10.02
N PHE A 527 -11.17 3.35 -11.22
CA PHE A 527 -12.25 4.00 -11.98
C PHE A 527 -13.46 3.09 -12.20
N LYS A 528 -13.24 1.82 -12.58
CA LYS A 528 -14.34 0.87 -12.80
C LYS A 528 -15.08 0.56 -11.51
N GLY A 529 -14.34 0.30 -10.42
CA GLY A 529 -14.93 -0.01 -9.12
C GLY A 529 -15.72 1.17 -8.56
N ALA A 530 -15.13 2.37 -8.57
CA ALA A 530 -15.81 3.60 -8.14
C ALA A 530 -17.10 3.85 -8.95
N ALA A 531 -17.06 3.66 -10.27
CA ALA A 531 -18.26 3.81 -11.10
C ALA A 531 -19.38 2.82 -10.74
N GLU A 532 -19.04 1.58 -10.36
CA GLU A 532 -20.03 0.60 -9.87
C GLU A 532 -20.65 1.06 -8.54
N VAL A 533 -19.81 1.45 -7.58
CA VAL A 533 -20.25 1.94 -6.26
C VAL A 533 -21.12 3.18 -6.39
N ILE A 534 -20.73 4.18 -7.18
CA ILE A 534 -21.50 5.41 -7.42
C ILE A 534 -22.90 5.08 -7.92
N ASN A 535 -23.01 4.19 -8.92
CA ASN A 535 -24.29 3.81 -9.48
C ASN A 535 -25.17 3.06 -8.47
N GLU A 536 -24.56 2.26 -7.59
CA GLU A 536 -25.25 1.55 -6.53
C GLU A 536 -25.74 2.48 -5.42
N VAL A 537 -24.92 3.41 -4.94
CA VAL A 537 -25.31 4.40 -3.92
C VAL A 537 -26.46 5.27 -4.46
N ARG A 538 -26.34 5.77 -5.70
CA ARG A 538 -27.43 6.52 -6.38
C ARG A 538 -28.71 5.69 -6.50
N ARG A 539 -28.59 4.39 -6.83
CA ARG A 539 -29.74 3.48 -6.90
C ARG A 539 -30.42 3.38 -5.53
N GLN A 540 -29.66 3.23 -4.46
CA GLN A 540 -30.22 3.12 -3.11
C GLN A 540 -30.92 4.43 -2.70
N PHE A 541 -30.30 5.58 -2.88
CA PHE A 541 -30.94 6.87 -2.59
C PHE A 541 -32.20 7.12 -3.41
N LYS A 542 -32.22 6.72 -4.70
CA LYS A 542 -33.40 6.90 -5.55
C LYS A 542 -34.55 5.95 -5.19
N TYR A 543 -34.26 4.69 -4.86
CA TYR A 543 -35.27 3.63 -4.81
C TYR A 543 -35.59 3.09 -3.41
N ILE A 544 -34.85 3.44 -2.36
CA ILE A 544 -35.17 3.07 -0.98
C ILE A 544 -35.90 4.26 -0.32
N PRO A 545 -37.24 4.19 -0.15
CA PRO A 545 -37.99 5.30 0.43
C PRO A 545 -37.59 5.52 1.89
N GLY A 546 -37.36 6.78 2.27
CA GLY A 546 -37.01 7.15 3.64
C GLY A 546 -35.51 7.10 3.95
N LEU A 547 -34.66 6.72 3.00
CA LEU A 547 -33.21 6.58 3.23
C LEU A 547 -32.53 7.95 3.43
N LEU A 548 -32.78 8.92 2.55
CA LEU A 548 -32.21 10.27 2.68
C LEU A 548 -32.76 10.98 3.93
N GLU A 549 -34.01 10.70 4.28
CA GLU A 549 -34.68 11.19 5.48
C GLU A 549 -34.18 10.51 6.77
N GLY A 550 -33.36 9.46 6.68
CA GLY A 550 -32.81 8.73 7.82
C GLY A 550 -33.83 7.84 8.55
N THR A 551 -34.93 7.48 7.88
CA THR A 551 -36.00 6.62 8.42
C THR A 551 -35.92 5.17 7.94
N ALA A 552 -35.07 4.89 6.95
CA ALA A 552 -34.77 3.56 6.44
C ALA A 552 -33.26 3.26 6.53
N GLU A 553 -32.91 1.99 6.64
CA GLU A 553 -31.51 1.53 6.64
C GLU A 553 -31.00 1.33 5.20
N CYS A 554 -29.73 1.66 4.96
CA CYS A 554 -29.04 1.36 3.71
C CYS A 554 -28.66 -0.13 3.61
N ASP A 555 -28.33 -0.61 2.41
CA ASP A 555 -27.72 -1.92 2.18
C ASP A 555 -26.21 -1.79 1.90
N PRO A 556 -25.35 -1.86 2.93
CA PRO A 556 -23.91 -1.77 2.76
C PRO A 556 -23.29 -3.04 2.15
N GLN A 557 -23.98 -4.19 2.22
CA GLN A 557 -23.41 -5.46 1.76
C GLN A 557 -23.24 -5.48 0.25
N THR A 558 -24.15 -4.83 -0.48
CA THR A 558 -24.05 -4.72 -1.95
C THR A 558 -22.82 -3.92 -2.37
N CYS A 559 -22.51 -2.78 -1.73
CA CYS A 559 -21.29 -2.01 -1.99
C CYS A 559 -20.02 -2.83 -1.67
N VAL A 560 -19.97 -3.47 -0.49
CA VAL A 560 -18.84 -4.34 -0.10
C VAL A 560 -18.64 -5.47 -1.12
N HIS A 561 -19.73 -6.08 -1.60
CA HIS A 561 -19.68 -7.16 -2.57
C HIS A 561 -19.15 -6.70 -3.93
N GLN A 562 -19.60 -5.54 -4.43
CA GLN A 562 -19.12 -4.96 -5.69
C GLN A 562 -17.62 -4.63 -5.61
N CYS A 563 -17.18 -3.92 -4.56
CA CYS A 563 -15.77 -3.63 -4.33
C CYS A 563 -14.94 -4.92 -4.27
N THR A 564 -15.43 -5.97 -3.59
CA THR A 564 -14.76 -7.27 -3.50
C THR A 564 -14.58 -7.90 -4.89
N ILE A 565 -15.64 -7.96 -5.69
CA ILE A 565 -15.58 -8.61 -7.00
C ILE A 565 -14.62 -7.85 -7.93
N THR A 566 -14.70 -6.53 -7.95
CA THR A 566 -13.97 -5.71 -8.91
C THR A 566 -12.48 -5.66 -8.58
N SER A 567 -12.12 -5.47 -7.30
CA SER A 567 -10.72 -5.54 -6.85
C SER A 567 -10.06 -6.88 -7.19
N LEU A 568 -10.72 -8.01 -6.88
CA LEU A 568 -10.17 -9.34 -7.09
C LEU A 568 -10.04 -9.72 -8.56
N LYS A 569 -10.91 -9.21 -9.43
CA LYS A 569 -10.82 -9.41 -10.88
C LYS A 569 -9.70 -8.58 -11.49
N GLU A 570 -9.64 -7.30 -11.13
CA GLU A 570 -8.74 -6.35 -11.79
C GLU A 570 -7.29 -6.46 -11.28
N MET A 571 -7.03 -7.02 -10.09
CA MET A 571 -5.66 -7.26 -9.59
C MET A 571 -4.86 -8.29 -10.42
N ILE A 572 -5.54 -9.18 -11.13
CA ILE A 572 -4.91 -10.36 -11.77
C ILE A 572 -3.94 -9.94 -12.87
N VAL A 573 -4.36 -9.02 -13.75
CA VAL A 573 -3.53 -8.64 -14.92
C VAL A 573 -2.28 -7.87 -14.56
N PRO A 574 -2.34 -6.82 -13.71
CA PRO A 574 -1.12 -6.17 -13.22
C PRO A 574 -0.16 -7.19 -12.57
N GLY A 575 -0.68 -8.12 -11.76
CA GLY A 575 0.13 -9.15 -11.10
C GLY A 575 0.83 -10.11 -12.06
N ILE A 576 0.09 -10.68 -13.02
CA ILE A 576 0.65 -11.60 -14.03
C ILE A 576 1.68 -10.87 -14.90
N LEU A 577 1.39 -9.66 -15.35
CA LEU A 577 2.32 -8.86 -16.17
C LEU A 577 3.67 -8.69 -15.45
N MET A 578 3.67 -8.39 -14.15
CA MET A 578 4.92 -8.18 -13.40
C MET A 578 5.71 -9.47 -13.17
N ILE A 579 5.03 -10.57 -12.86
CA ILE A 579 5.69 -11.85 -12.62
C ILE A 579 6.30 -12.43 -13.90
N PHE A 580 5.58 -12.37 -15.03
CA PHE A 580 6.03 -13.00 -16.27
C PHE A 580 7.04 -12.16 -17.06
N SER A 581 7.10 -10.84 -16.84
CA SER A 581 8.01 -9.97 -17.61
C SER A 581 9.50 -10.31 -17.41
N PRO A 582 10.03 -10.44 -16.18
CA PRO A 582 11.42 -10.83 -15.95
C PRO A 582 11.75 -12.22 -16.51
N ILE A 583 10.83 -13.18 -16.37
CA ILE A 583 11.02 -14.55 -16.89
C ILE A 583 11.11 -14.52 -18.42
N THR A 584 10.22 -13.77 -19.05
CA THR A 584 10.16 -13.64 -20.51
C THR A 584 11.42 -12.98 -21.05
N VAL A 585 11.84 -11.85 -20.46
CA VAL A 585 13.06 -11.13 -20.89
C VAL A 585 14.31 -11.95 -20.60
N GLY A 586 14.41 -12.59 -19.44
CA GLY A 586 15.54 -13.44 -19.07
C GLY A 586 15.76 -14.60 -20.06
N TYR A 587 14.69 -15.27 -20.50
CA TYR A 587 14.80 -16.36 -21.49
C TYR A 587 14.93 -15.88 -22.95
N LEU A 588 14.36 -14.73 -23.31
CA LEU A 588 14.41 -14.22 -24.70
C LEU A 588 15.67 -13.42 -25.01
N LEU A 589 16.04 -12.51 -24.12
CA LEU A 589 17.09 -11.52 -24.35
C LEU A 589 18.35 -11.77 -23.50
N GLY A 590 18.26 -12.66 -22.51
CA GLY A 590 19.37 -13.09 -21.65
C GLY A 590 19.50 -12.30 -20.35
N SER A 591 20.46 -12.71 -19.52
CA SER A 591 20.68 -12.18 -18.17
C SER A 591 21.11 -10.70 -18.15
N GLU A 592 21.93 -10.24 -19.10
CA GLU A 592 22.33 -8.83 -19.15
C GLU A 592 21.14 -7.92 -19.49
N ALA A 593 20.29 -8.34 -20.43
CA ALA A 593 19.06 -7.62 -20.81
C ALA A 593 18.06 -7.56 -19.65
N LEU A 594 17.93 -8.64 -18.88
CA LEU A 594 17.15 -8.65 -17.65
C LEU A 594 17.70 -7.65 -16.62
N GLY A 595 19.02 -7.53 -16.49
CA GLY A 595 19.66 -6.48 -15.69
C GLY A 595 19.23 -5.07 -16.15
N GLY A 596 19.19 -4.84 -17.47
CA GLY A 596 18.61 -3.64 -18.07
C GLY A 596 17.17 -3.39 -17.63
N LEU A 597 16.30 -4.40 -17.73
CA LEU A 597 14.89 -4.31 -17.31
C LEU A 597 14.74 -3.92 -15.84
N LEU A 598 15.53 -4.51 -14.95
CA LEU A 598 15.45 -4.21 -13.52
C LEU A 598 15.89 -2.78 -13.22
N MET A 599 16.95 -2.28 -13.87
CA MET A 599 17.38 -0.88 -13.72
C MET A 599 16.33 0.09 -14.23
N GLY A 600 15.76 -0.17 -15.41
CA GLY A 600 14.75 0.70 -16.02
C GLY A 600 13.47 0.75 -15.20
N THR A 601 13.03 -0.42 -14.71
CA THR A 601 11.91 -0.54 -13.79
C THR A 601 12.16 0.27 -12.53
N THR A 602 13.32 0.06 -11.89
CA THR A 602 13.65 0.72 -10.62
C THR A 602 13.61 2.23 -10.78
N LEU A 603 14.28 2.77 -11.81
CA LEU A 603 14.32 4.21 -12.04
C LEU A 603 12.94 4.83 -12.21
N VAL A 604 12.10 4.27 -13.07
CA VAL A 604 10.77 4.82 -13.34
C VAL A 604 9.82 4.60 -12.18
N ALA A 605 9.86 3.42 -11.52
CA ALA A 605 9.05 3.13 -10.34
C ALA A 605 9.37 4.07 -9.18
N SER A 606 10.65 4.40 -8.94
CA SER A 606 11.04 5.34 -7.89
C SER A 606 10.48 6.74 -8.13
N LEU A 607 10.65 7.27 -9.35
CA LEU A 607 10.15 8.60 -9.71
C LEU A 607 8.63 8.66 -9.66
N LEU A 608 7.96 7.70 -10.29
CA LEU A 608 6.51 7.65 -10.38
C LEU A 608 5.88 7.38 -9.01
N GLY A 609 6.48 6.52 -8.19
CA GLY A 609 6.04 6.23 -6.83
C GLY A 609 6.06 7.46 -5.93
N ILE A 610 7.17 8.21 -5.90
CA ILE A 610 7.26 9.46 -5.11
C ILE A 610 6.25 10.49 -5.62
N TYR A 611 6.19 10.69 -6.94
CA TYR A 611 5.24 11.62 -7.55
C TYR A 611 3.81 11.32 -7.16
N MET A 612 3.36 10.07 -7.34
CA MET A 612 1.97 9.68 -7.10
C MET A 612 1.61 9.79 -5.62
N ASN A 613 2.49 9.29 -4.74
CA ASN A 613 2.26 9.36 -3.29
C ASN A 613 2.14 10.80 -2.80
N ASN A 614 3.05 11.68 -3.23
CA ASN A 614 3.08 13.06 -2.74
C ASN A 614 2.01 13.93 -3.38
N ALA A 615 1.69 13.74 -4.66
CA ALA A 615 0.59 14.45 -5.30
C ALA A 615 -0.75 14.13 -4.63
N GLY A 616 -1.04 12.83 -4.43
CA GLY A 616 -2.25 12.41 -3.73
C GLY A 616 -2.32 12.89 -2.29
N GLY A 617 -1.23 12.77 -1.53
CA GLY A 617 -1.18 13.29 -0.15
C GLY A 617 -1.35 14.81 -0.07
N ALA A 618 -0.84 15.56 -1.05
CA ALA A 618 -1.01 17.01 -1.10
C ALA A 618 -2.45 17.42 -1.45
N TRP A 619 -3.12 16.72 -2.37
CA TRP A 619 -4.53 16.99 -2.68
C TRP A 619 -5.45 16.73 -1.48
N ASP A 620 -5.25 15.62 -0.78
CA ASP A 620 -6.00 15.28 0.43
C ASP A 620 -5.84 16.33 1.53
N ASN A 621 -4.58 16.68 1.83
CA ASN A 621 -4.31 17.69 2.86
C ASN A 621 -4.74 19.10 2.42
N ALA A 622 -4.79 19.39 1.12
CA ALA A 622 -5.36 20.63 0.62
C ALA A 622 -6.89 20.67 0.84
N LYS A 623 -7.60 19.55 0.63
CA LYS A 623 -9.02 19.38 1.02
C LYS A 623 -9.20 19.57 2.53
N LYS A 624 -8.41 18.88 3.36
CA LYS A 624 -8.47 19.01 4.83
C LYS A 624 -8.18 20.43 5.31
N ALA A 625 -7.29 21.18 4.64
CA ALA A 625 -7.04 22.59 4.96
C ALA A 625 -8.30 23.47 4.78
N CYS A 626 -9.12 23.17 3.77
CA CYS A 626 -10.41 23.82 3.57
C CYS A 626 -11.43 23.38 4.65
N GLU A 627 -11.50 22.10 4.97
CA GLU A 627 -12.45 21.55 5.95
C GLU A 627 -12.20 22.07 7.38
N THR A 628 -10.94 22.34 7.71
CA THR A 628 -10.50 22.83 9.03
C THR A 628 -10.52 24.37 9.16
N GLY A 629 -10.92 25.09 8.11
CA GLY A 629 -11.05 26.54 8.11
C GLY A 629 -9.73 27.31 7.98
N VAL A 630 -8.62 26.65 7.59
CA VAL A 630 -7.31 27.29 7.39
C VAL A 630 -7.34 28.34 6.26
N LEU A 631 -8.24 28.16 5.29
CA LEU A 631 -8.42 29.08 4.16
C LEU A 631 -9.26 30.33 4.49
N GLY A 632 -9.86 30.41 5.68
CA GLY A 632 -10.73 31.50 6.13
C GLY A 632 -12.13 31.01 6.47
N GLU A 633 -12.86 31.82 7.26
CA GLU A 633 -14.21 31.45 7.74
C GLU A 633 -15.27 31.35 6.62
N ASP A 634 -15.06 32.09 5.52
CA ASP A 634 -15.98 32.10 4.37
C ASP A 634 -15.76 30.91 3.40
N ILE A 635 -14.65 30.16 3.55
CA ILE A 635 -14.25 29.06 2.66
C ILE A 635 -14.18 27.77 3.50
N GLY A 636 -15.27 26.99 3.45
CA GLY A 636 -15.42 25.78 4.26
C GLY A 636 -16.19 24.67 3.55
N LYS A 637 -16.58 23.65 4.32
CA LYS A 637 -17.33 22.48 3.82
C LYS A 637 -18.56 22.92 3.01
N GLY A 638 -18.69 22.38 1.80
CA GLY A 638 -19.80 22.66 0.87
C GLY A 638 -19.63 23.86 -0.07
N SER A 639 -18.57 24.68 0.11
CA SER A 639 -18.19 25.74 -0.83
C SER A 639 -17.74 25.19 -2.19
N ASP A 640 -17.69 26.05 -3.22
CA ASP A 640 -17.20 25.66 -4.54
C ASP A 640 -15.71 25.32 -4.51
N GLU A 641 -14.93 26.02 -3.68
CA GLU A 641 -13.52 25.70 -3.42
C GLU A 641 -13.37 24.31 -2.81
N HIS A 642 -14.21 23.98 -1.83
CA HIS A 642 -14.21 22.66 -1.20
C HIS A 642 -14.51 21.56 -2.23
N LYS A 643 -15.51 21.74 -3.09
CA LYS A 643 -15.84 20.78 -4.16
C LYS A 643 -14.69 20.60 -5.16
N ALA A 644 -13.99 21.67 -5.51
CA ALA A 644 -12.82 21.61 -6.38
C ALA A 644 -11.66 20.82 -5.73
N LEU A 645 -11.46 20.99 -4.42
CA LEU A 645 -10.44 20.26 -3.66
C LEU A 645 -10.80 18.79 -3.48
N VAL A 646 -12.08 18.45 -3.24
CA VAL A 646 -12.57 17.06 -3.25
C VAL A 646 -12.33 16.41 -4.62
N THR A 647 -12.49 17.15 -5.72
CA THR A 647 -12.15 16.65 -7.06
C THR A 647 -10.65 16.36 -7.20
N GLY A 648 -9.78 17.20 -6.63
CA GLY A 648 -8.34 16.94 -6.58
C GLY A 648 -8.00 15.69 -5.77
N ASP A 649 -8.61 15.52 -4.61
CA ASP A 649 -8.37 14.37 -3.72
C ASP A 649 -8.83 13.06 -4.34
N THR A 650 -10.02 13.02 -4.94
CA THR A 650 -10.53 11.83 -5.65
C THR A 650 -9.69 11.46 -6.89
N VAL A 651 -8.95 12.40 -7.48
CA VAL A 651 -7.90 12.10 -8.49
C VAL A 651 -6.65 11.51 -7.82
N GLY A 652 -6.30 12.00 -6.62
CA GLY A 652 -5.16 11.60 -5.81
C GLY A 652 -5.28 10.25 -5.11
N ASP A 653 -6.48 9.78 -4.82
CA ASP A 653 -6.75 8.50 -4.14
C ASP A 653 -6.13 7.28 -4.86
N PRO A 654 -6.41 7.04 -6.17
CA PRO A 654 -5.75 5.94 -6.89
C PRO A 654 -4.23 6.13 -7.01
N PHE A 655 -3.72 7.36 -6.84
CA PHE A 655 -2.29 7.64 -6.85
C PHE A 655 -1.64 7.21 -5.55
N LYS A 656 -2.13 7.72 -4.41
CA LYS A 656 -1.48 7.58 -3.09
C LYS A 656 -1.74 6.24 -2.41
N ASP A 657 -2.82 5.52 -2.75
CA ASP A 657 -3.24 4.31 -2.02
C ASP A 657 -3.26 3.04 -2.86
N VAL A 658 -3.13 3.15 -4.19
CA VAL A 658 -3.13 1.97 -5.08
C VAL A 658 -1.86 1.92 -5.91
N SER A 659 -1.68 2.89 -6.81
CA SER A 659 -0.64 2.82 -7.83
C SER A 659 0.73 3.12 -7.24
N GLY A 660 0.89 4.28 -6.59
CA GLY A 660 2.16 4.77 -6.05
C GLY A 660 2.83 3.80 -5.07
N PRO A 661 2.13 3.30 -4.03
CA PRO A 661 2.71 2.32 -3.11
C PRO A 661 3.03 1.01 -3.81
N SER A 662 2.15 0.49 -4.68
CA SER A 662 2.38 -0.80 -5.35
C SER A 662 3.59 -0.83 -6.28
N LEU A 663 4.02 0.33 -6.81
CA LEU A 663 5.22 0.45 -7.64
C LEU A 663 6.50 0.06 -6.88
N ASN A 664 6.56 0.29 -5.57
CA ASN A 664 7.73 -0.11 -4.77
C ASN A 664 7.84 -1.64 -4.67
N VAL A 665 6.71 -2.33 -4.46
CA VAL A 665 6.63 -3.79 -4.32
C VAL A 665 6.98 -4.44 -5.65
N LEU A 666 6.44 -3.90 -6.72
CA LEU A 666 6.70 -4.32 -8.10
C LEU A 666 8.20 -4.38 -8.42
N SER A 667 8.96 -3.34 -8.07
CA SER A 667 10.40 -3.27 -8.38
C SER A 667 11.18 -4.37 -7.64
N LYS A 668 10.93 -4.51 -6.34
CA LYS A 668 11.58 -5.52 -5.48
C LYS A 668 11.16 -6.95 -5.83
N LEU A 669 9.88 -7.17 -6.17
CA LEU A 669 9.37 -8.46 -6.63
C LEU A 669 10.15 -8.96 -7.85
N MET A 670 10.31 -8.09 -8.86
CA MET A 670 11.04 -8.45 -10.07
C MET A 670 12.52 -8.71 -9.78
N ALA A 671 13.13 -7.96 -8.87
CA ALA A 671 14.51 -8.18 -8.44
C ALA A 671 14.68 -9.52 -7.70
N HIS A 672 13.80 -9.86 -6.77
CA HIS A 672 13.81 -11.15 -6.06
C HIS A 672 13.64 -12.35 -6.99
N LEU A 673 12.67 -12.26 -7.89
CA LEU A 673 12.41 -13.27 -8.92
C LEU A 673 13.64 -13.46 -9.81
N SER A 674 14.26 -12.36 -10.24
CA SER A 674 15.43 -12.38 -11.11
C SER A 674 16.65 -12.95 -10.40
N LEU A 675 16.90 -12.56 -9.15
CA LEU A 675 17.96 -13.13 -8.30
C LEU A 675 17.76 -14.64 -8.12
N MET A 676 16.54 -15.08 -7.82
CA MET A 676 16.22 -16.50 -7.62
C MET A 676 16.44 -17.35 -8.90
N PHE A 677 16.07 -16.82 -10.07
CA PHE A 677 16.21 -17.54 -11.34
C PHE A 677 17.48 -17.20 -12.12
N GLY A 678 18.36 -16.35 -11.60
CA GLY A 678 19.44 -15.70 -12.36
C GLY A 678 20.35 -16.68 -13.11
N ALA A 679 20.77 -17.76 -12.45
CA ALA A 679 21.60 -18.79 -13.06
C ALA A 679 20.94 -19.49 -14.27
N GLN A 680 19.60 -19.55 -14.31
CA GLN A 680 18.87 -20.19 -15.41
C GLN A 680 18.82 -19.33 -16.68
N PHE A 681 19.05 -18.02 -16.57
CA PHE A 681 19.02 -17.09 -17.71
C PHE A 681 20.37 -16.97 -18.43
N GLN A 682 21.44 -17.58 -17.90
CA GLN A 682 22.78 -17.59 -18.48
C GLN A 682 22.86 -18.28 -19.84
N TYR A 683 21.95 -19.23 -20.11
CA TYR A 683 21.96 -19.99 -21.36
C TYR A 683 21.53 -19.15 -22.58
N GLY A 684 21.09 -17.90 -22.38
CA GLY A 684 20.76 -16.95 -23.44
C GLY A 684 19.89 -17.57 -24.53
N TRP A 685 20.32 -17.43 -25.79
CA TRP A 685 19.59 -17.96 -26.95
C TRP A 685 19.48 -19.50 -26.96
N ALA A 686 20.28 -20.27 -26.21
CA ALA A 686 20.11 -21.72 -26.21
C ALA A 686 18.72 -22.16 -25.70
N ARG A 687 18.04 -21.32 -24.92
CA ARG A 687 16.69 -21.55 -24.38
C ARG A 687 15.64 -20.55 -24.88
N TRP A 688 15.92 -19.80 -25.96
CA TRP A 688 15.02 -18.74 -26.48
C TRP A 688 13.60 -19.27 -26.77
N ARG A 689 13.47 -20.55 -27.15
CA ARG A 689 12.18 -21.18 -27.43
C ARG A 689 11.26 -21.21 -26.20
N ILE A 690 11.82 -21.38 -25.00
CA ILE A 690 11.07 -21.33 -23.74
C ILE A 690 10.54 -19.91 -23.52
N GLY A 691 11.40 -18.91 -23.70
CA GLY A 691 11.02 -17.50 -23.65
C GLY A 691 9.95 -17.14 -24.67
N LEU A 692 10.03 -17.67 -25.90
CA LEU A 692 9.02 -17.44 -26.94
C LEU A 692 7.69 -18.10 -26.58
N ILE A 693 7.71 -19.34 -26.10
CA ILE A 693 6.50 -20.05 -25.64
C ILE A 693 5.84 -19.27 -24.50
N LEU A 694 6.62 -18.80 -23.53
CA LEU A 694 6.12 -17.99 -22.43
C LEU A 694 5.59 -16.63 -22.90
N ALA A 695 6.27 -15.95 -23.82
CA ALA A 695 5.80 -14.69 -24.41
C ALA A 695 4.49 -14.89 -25.20
N VAL A 696 4.37 -15.99 -25.95
CA VAL A 696 3.14 -16.32 -26.70
C VAL A 696 2.02 -16.71 -25.74
N LEU A 697 2.27 -17.53 -24.72
CA LEU A 697 1.31 -17.83 -23.67
C LEU A 697 0.84 -16.56 -22.96
N PHE A 698 1.79 -15.69 -22.62
CA PHE A 698 1.53 -14.40 -22.00
C PHE A 698 0.67 -13.50 -22.88
N PHE A 699 1.03 -13.38 -24.16
CA PHE A 699 0.26 -12.64 -25.15
C PHE A 699 -1.15 -13.22 -25.33
N VAL A 700 -1.28 -14.55 -25.37
CA VAL A 700 -2.58 -15.24 -25.44
C VAL A 700 -3.38 -14.99 -24.18
N ILE A 701 -2.80 -15.03 -22.98
CA ILE A 701 -3.49 -14.74 -21.71
C ILE A 701 -3.99 -13.29 -21.71
N ILE A 702 -3.16 -12.32 -22.10
CA ILE A 702 -3.57 -10.92 -22.20
C ILE A 702 -4.70 -10.76 -23.21
N VAL A 703 -4.57 -11.32 -24.41
CA VAL A 703 -5.57 -11.20 -25.48
C VAL A 703 -6.87 -11.89 -25.07
N VAL A 704 -6.81 -13.08 -24.47
CA VAL A 704 -7.99 -13.80 -23.96
C VAL A 704 -8.65 -13.01 -22.83
N TYR A 705 -7.87 -12.49 -21.88
CA TYR A 705 -8.38 -11.60 -20.84
C TYR A 705 -9.06 -10.36 -21.43
N TYR A 706 -8.43 -9.71 -22.41
CA TYR A 706 -8.99 -8.53 -23.05
C TYR A 706 -10.25 -8.86 -23.85
N ILE A 707 -10.31 -10.01 -24.51
CA ILE A 707 -11.51 -10.52 -25.19
C ILE A 707 -12.62 -10.79 -24.18
N ILE A 708 -12.31 -11.44 -23.06
CA ILE A 708 -13.27 -11.70 -21.96
C ILE A 708 -13.80 -10.36 -21.41
N LEU A 709 -12.92 -9.42 -21.07
CA LEU A 709 -13.31 -8.08 -20.62
C LEU A 709 -14.16 -7.34 -21.65
N SER A 710 -13.82 -7.43 -22.94
CA SER A 710 -14.59 -6.77 -24.00
C SER A 710 -15.99 -7.35 -24.16
N LYS A 711 -16.18 -8.65 -23.87
CA LYS A 711 -17.48 -9.30 -23.82
C LYS A 711 -18.28 -8.86 -22.59
N THR A 712 -17.65 -8.81 -21.42
CA THR A 712 -18.30 -8.32 -20.19
C THR A 712 -18.71 -6.84 -20.32
N ARG A 713 -17.90 -5.99 -20.97
CA ARG A 713 -18.27 -4.60 -21.30
C ARG A 713 -19.47 -4.52 -22.23
N LYS A 714 -19.54 -5.38 -23.26
CA LYS A 714 -20.69 -5.43 -24.16
C LYS A 714 -21.96 -5.86 -23.42
N GLU A 715 -21.87 -6.80 -22.49
CA GLU A 715 -23.02 -7.21 -21.67
C GLU A 715 -23.49 -6.09 -20.74
N ILE A 716 -22.59 -5.35 -20.08
CA ILE A 716 -22.95 -4.20 -19.23
C ILE A 716 -23.59 -3.08 -20.07
N VAL A 717 -23.06 -2.79 -21.27
CA VAL A 717 -23.65 -1.79 -22.18
C VAL A 717 -25.01 -2.26 -22.73
N ILE A 718 -25.20 -3.55 -22.98
CA ILE A 718 -26.48 -4.11 -23.44
C ILE A 718 -27.51 -4.14 -22.30
N VAL A 719 -27.11 -4.45 -21.06
CA VAL A 719 -27.96 -4.38 -19.88
C VAL A 719 -28.36 -2.92 -19.62
N ASN A 720 -27.42 -1.97 -19.68
CA ASN A 720 -27.74 -0.55 -19.55
C ASN A 720 -28.61 -0.04 -20.70
N LYS A 721 -28.44 -0.51 -21.94
CA LYS A 721 -29.35 -0.17 -23.04
C LYS A 721 -30.74 -0.78 -22.87
N LYS A 722 -30.86 -2.01 -22.36
CA LYS A 722 -32.16 -2.62 -22.04
C LYS A 722 -32.83 -1.93 -20.87
N LYS A 723 -32.07 -1.56 -19.84
CA LYS A 723 -32.56 -0.84 -18.65
C LYS A 723 -33.00 0.58 -18.99
N LYS A 724 -32.23 1.31 -19.79
CA LYS A 724 -32.63 2.64 -20.32
C LYS A 724 -33.85 2.58 -21.24
N LYS A 725 -34.10 1.43 -21.87
CA LYS A 725 -35.29 1.20 -22.70
C LYS A 725 -36.51 0.82 -21.83
N ILE A 726 -36.31 0.09 -20.74
CA ILE A 726 -37.36 -0.20 -19.76
C ILE A 726 -37.74 1.08 -18.99
N ASP A 727 -36.76 1.88 -18.56
CA ASP A 727 -36.98 3.16 -17.89
C ASP A 727 -37.68 4.17 -18.82
N SER A 728 -37.37 4.18 -20.14
CA SER A 728 -38.08 5.05 -21.10
C SER A 728 -39.50 4.59 -21.40
N ASP A 729 -39.74 3.27 -21.39
CA ASP A 729 -41.07 2.70 -21.61
C ASP A 729 -41.95 2.88 -20.34
N GLU A 730 -41.37 2.92 -19.13
CA GLU A 730 -42.07 3.22 -17.86
C GLU A 730 -42.34 4.74 -17.67
N ASP A 731 -41.47 5.62 -18.17
CA ASP A 731 -41.69 7.08 -18.15
C ASP A 731 -42.76 7.52 -19.19
N GLU A 732 -42.94 6.79 -20.30
CA GLU A 732 -44.04 7.04 -21.27
C GLU A 732 -45.40 6.59 -20.72
N ASP A 733 -45.47 5.52 -19.92
CA ASP A 733 -46.72 5.04 -19.30
C ASP A 733 -47.17 5.91 -18.10
N GLN A 734 -46.31 6.78 -17.56
CA GLN A 734 -46.65 7.73 -16.49
C GLN A 734 -46.98 9.15 -16.98
N GLN A 735 -46.98 9.41 -18.30
CA GLN A 735 -47.35 10.71 -18.90
C GLN A 735 -48.75 10.78 -19.54
N LEU A 736 -49.65 9.83 -19.22
CA LEU A 736 -51.06 9.99 -19.57
C LEU A 736 -51.77 10.90 -18.55
N GLU A 737 -52.01 12.16 -18.95
CA GLU A 737 -52.74 13.18 -18.21
C GLU A 737 -54.09 12.69 -17.64
N PRO A 738 -54.54 13.21 -16.48
CA PRO A 738 -55.87 12.91 -15.98
C PRO A 738 -56.92 13.57 -16.88
N LEU A 739 -57.74 12.76 -17.54
CA LEU A 739 -58.95 13.18 -18.25
C LEU A 739 -59.80 14.09 -17.35
N ASN A 740 -59.85 15.36 -17.71
CA ASN A 740 -60.65 16.40 -17.08
C ASN A 740 -62.14 16.06 -17.25
N LYS A 741 -62.92 16.10 -16.16
CA LYS A 741 -64.31 15.64 -16.11
C LYS A 741 -65.35 16.73 -16.44
N ASP A 742 -64.92 17.88 -16.96
CA ASP A 742 -65.78 19.06 -17.15
C ASP A 742 -66.15 19.37 -18.62
N ASP A 743 -65.76 18.54 -19.60
CA ASP A 743 -66.04 18.77 -21.03
C ASP A 743 -67.21 17.96 -21.62
N LEU A 744 -68.15 17.47 -20.80
CA LEU A 744 -69.30 16.67 -21.26
C LEU A 744 -70.67 17.36 -21.19
N GLU A 745 -70.74 18.69 -21.07
CA GLU A 745 -72.02 19.43 -21.05
C GLU A 745 -72.11 20.64 -22.01
N SER A 746 -71.47 20.61 -23.19
CA SER A 746 -71.66 21.71 -24.17
C SER A 746 -71.97 21.36 -25.63
N ASP A 747 -72.13 20.07 -25.98
CA ASP A 747 -72.38 19.67 -27.39
C ASP A 747 -73.79 19.07 -27.67
N GLU A 748 -74.79 19.32 -26.81
CA GLU A 748 -76.20 18.94 -27.10
C GLU A 748 -77.10 20.07 -27.64
N GLU A 749 -76.58 21.28 -27.88
CA GLU A 749 -77.36 22.41 -28.43
C GLU A 749 -76.88 22.89 -29.81
N GLU A 750 -76.60 22.00 -30.76
CA GLU A 750 -76.48 22.42 -32.17
C GLU A 750 -77.02 21.40 -33.21
N LYS A 751 -78.07 20.68 -32.84
CA LYS A 751 -78.90 19.87 -33.75
C LYS A 751 -80.35 20.34 -33.81
N SER A 752 -80.58 21.64 -34.05
CA SER A 752 -81.84 22.08 -34.65
C SER A 752 -81.70 23.42 -35.37
N ARG A 753 -81.73 23.36 -36.71
CA ARG A 753 -82.02 24.41 -37.74
C ARG A 753 -81.06 24.24 -38.90
N SER A 754 -81.50 23.51 -39.93
CA SER A 754 -81.98 24.08 -41.21
C SER A 754 -80.82 24.21 -42.19
N ASP A 755 -80.88 23.81 -43.45
CA ASP A 755 -81.90 23.20 -44.29
C ASP A 755 -81.19 22.93 -45.62
N ASN A 756 -81.72 22.00 -46.42
CA ASN A 756 -81.71 22.02 -47.89
C ASN A 756 -80.44 22.46 -48.64
N THR A 757 -79.85 21.55 -49.41
CA THR A 757 -79.96 21.59 -50.89
C THR A 757 -79.46 20.30 -51.55
N SER A 758 -80.23 19.90 -52.57
CA SER A 758 -80.00 18.91 -53.62
C SER A 758 -78.71 19.18 -54.42
N ASP A 759 -78.10 18.29 -55.22
CA ASP A 759 -78.59 17.32 -56.20
C ASP A 759 -77.51 16.28 -56.59
N ASN A 760 -78.03 15.11 -57.03
CA ASN A 760 -77.44 13.98 -57.80
C ASN A 760 -76.50 12.96 -57.13
#